data_AF-A0A349SK30-F1
#
_entry.id   AF-A0A349SK30-F1
#
_cell.length_a   1.000
_cell.length_b   1.000
_cell.length_c   1.000
_cell.angle_alpha   90.00
_cell.angle_beta   90.00
_cell.angle_gamma   90.00
#
_symmetry.space_group_name_H-M   'P 1'
#
loop_
_entity.id
_entity.type
_entity.pdbx_description
1 polymer ?
#
loop_
_entity_poly.entity_id
_entity_poly.type
_entity_poly.pdbx_seq_one_letter_code
_entity_poly.pdbx_strand_id
1 'polypeptide(L)'
;NYRLFGKLSTAYGKPGPKDDASGVRAPNTGVIVRYDGNRWRDYYGTNWSRFIHFDLPDYDVFEIDAMADTPAVAAQHAHVGNALFNLAVNPQTGALYVSNLEARNELKFEGQGERSDVQTLRGRFIQNRITVIKNGEVLPRDLNPHLTDADPDGSPDQNARSLALPLQMQVNQSGERLYVAAFGSAKVGVFDITELEENTFTPNPRSHIELSGGGPSGLVLDEANQRLFVLTRFDNGISVIDTRSQTEKAHVTMYNPEPDFIVEGRPFLYDARYSSGRGDSACGSCHLFGDMDGIAWNLGNPDASWTYNTRDYVNFFSRMNALRIHHPMKGPMLTQSLRGMEFQGPQHWRGDRTGAYRVNGESLERAAFKEFRGAFPDLLGRPEIPPEEDMNAFADFVLQLRYPPSPIRNLDDTLTPEQSVGRDTFFNVKTTGFPAPKGGDVAMIPCNDCHEVDADIERFGTSTLMSFEGTETSQDMKVAHLRNVYTRVGMFGQRFRYDTPTNRFMGDQVTGYGFSHDGAADTLKTFLSLNVFHVPDERLDQTIDFVMAMPTGLAPMVGQQLTLDSAATVLDQQRLDLMRDQALQHLQRDGFYKPQCELIAQGVIAGEQSGWWLQEDGLFYPDRVGAALSDTALRALAGAPGNRLTFSCVPPGSGNRMALDRDEDAVLDRHDGLLLGRAPTAVQAANPAAELEQDVVVEPEEGGYSREESQKRRGVFPSFKDFWAF
;
A
#
# COMPACT_ATOMS: atom_id res chain seq x y z
N ASN A 1 22.28 2.62 12.60
CA ASN A 1 21.37 2.86 13.74
C ASN A 1 21.71 4.20 14.41
N TYR A 2 20.86 5.22 14.28
CA TYR A 2 21.03 6.53 14.91
C TYR A 2 20.78 6.50 16.42
N ARG A 3 20.20 5.42 16.92
CA ARG A 3 19.88 5.17 18.34
C ARG A 3 21.09 4.64 19.13
N LEU A 4 22.24 4.45 18.49
CA LEU A 4 23.51 4.01 19.11
C LEU A 4 24.56 5.13 19.11
N PHE A 5 25.43 5.18 20.12
CA PHE A 5 26.54 6.15 20.21
C PHE A 5 27.85 5.59 19.61
N GLY A 6 28.69 6.45 19.02
CA GLY A 6 30.06 6.11 18.57
C GLY A 6 30.41 6.49 17.11
N LYS A 7 31.64 6.15 16.68
CA LYS A 7 32.25 6.63 15.40
C LYS A 7 31.51 6.22 14.12
N LEU A 8 30.77 5.10 14.11
CA LEU A 8 29.88 4.71 13.00
C LEU A 8 28.41 4.71 13.45
N SER A 9 28.06 5.62 14.37
CA SER A 9 26.69 6.10 14.49
C SER A 9 26.46 7.12 13.38
N THR A 10 25.25 7.18 12.85
CA THR A 10 24.84 8.23 11.91
C THR A 10 24.94 9.63 12.55
N ALA A 11 24.90 9.73 13.90
CA ALA A 11 25.07 10.97 14.65
C ALA A 11 26.43 11.67 14.39
N TYR A 12 27.47 10.90 14.06
CA TYR A 12 28.84 11.39 13.89
C TYR A 12 29.47 11.01 12.54
N GLY A 13 28.74 10.31 11.67
CA GLY A 13 29.30 9.70 10.47
C GLY A 13 28.34 9.45 9.32
N LYS A 14 27.10 9.98 9.34
CA LYS A 14 26.23 9.94 8.16
C LYS A 14 26.83 10.82 7.06
N PRO A 15 27.24 10.27 5.90
CA PRO A 15 27.76 11.08 4.81
C PRO A 15 26.59 11.74 4.02
N GLY A 16 26.92 12.76 3.23
CA GLY A 16 25.95 13.56 2.46
C GLY A 16 25.71 14.96 2.99
N PRO A 17 24.73 15.69 2.42
CA PRO A 17 24.38 17.05 2.80
C PRO A 17 23.99 17.10 4.27
N LYS A 18 24.54 18.10 4.96
CA LYS A 18 24.43 18.24 6.41
C LYS A 18 23.40 19.27 6.83
N ASP A 19 23.01 20.15 5.92
CA ASP A 19 22.16 21.31 6.19
C ASP A 19 21.19 21.48 5.00
N ASP A 20 20.02 22.07 5.25
CA ASP A 20 19.03 22.40 4.21
C ASP A 20 19.40 23.69 3.45
N ALA A 21 18.53 24.18 2.55
CA ALA A 21 18.78 25.41 1.78
C ALA A 21 18.84 26.68 2.64
N SER A 22 18.20 26.69 3.80
CA SER A 22 18.23 27.78 4.77
C SER A 22 19.43 27.71 5.74
N GLY A 23 20.23 26.66 5.66
CA GLY A 23 21.39 26.42 6.52
C GLY A 23 21.04 25.75 7.86
N VAL A 24 19.82 25.24 8.01
CA VAL A 24 19.41 24.48 9.20
C VAL A 24 19.98 23.08 9.14
N ARG A 25 20.52 22.62 10.28
CA ARG A 25 21.17 21.32 10.41
C ARG A 25 20.18 20.18 10.21
N ALA A 26 20.54 19.24 9.34
CA ALA A 26 19.76 18.04 9.10
C ALA A 26 19.64 17.15 10.36
N PRO A 27 18.45 16.56 10.60
CA PRO A 27 18.24 15.62 11.68
C PRO A 27 19.07 14.34 11.47
N ASN A 28 19.38 13.66 12.57
CA ASN A 28 20.11 12.40 12.55
C ASN A 28 19.16 11.24 12.19
N THR A 29 19.24 10.72 10.97
CA THR A 29 18.34 9.66 10.47
C THR A 29 19.11 8.37 10.16
N GLY A 30 18.38 7.29 9.87
CA GLY A 30 18.93 6.06 9.30
C GLY A 30 19.60 6.24 7.92
N VAL A 31 20.17 5.14 7.42
CA VAL A 31 20.78 5.01 6.10
C VAL A 31 20.30 3.71 5.44
N ILE A 32 20.13 3.73 4.12
CA ILE A 32 19.87 2.52 3.32
C ILE A 32 21.22 1.91 2.95
N VAL A 33 21.33 0.59 3.02
CA VAL A 33 22.55 -0.16 2.72
C VAL A 33 22.23 -1.32 1.79
N ARG A 34 23.15 -1.63 0.87
CA ARG A 34 23.07 -2.74 -0.07
C ARG A 34 24.25 -3.67 0.14
N TYR A 35 24.04 -4.97 -0.02
CA TYR A 35 25.13 -5.94 -0.03
C TYR A 35 25.85 -5.89 -1.38
N ASP A 36 27.17 -5.69 -1.36
CA ASP A 36 28.01 -5.58 -2.57
C ASP A 36 28.68 -6.91 -2.98
N GLY A 37 28.25 -8.04 -2.40
CA GLY A 37 28.90 -9.34 -2.54
C GLY A 37 29.97 -9.63 -1.48
N ASN A 38 30.29 -8.65 -0.63
CA ASN A 38 31.25 -8.80 0.46
C ASN A 38 30.76 -8.11 1.75
N ARG A 39 30.25 -6.89 1.64
CA ARG A 39 29.86 -6.04 2.76
C ARG A 39 28.55 -5.30 2.49
N TRP A 40 27.86 -4.95 3.56
CA TRP A 40 26.71 -4.05 3.52
C TRP A 40 27.22 -2.62 3.52
N ARG A 41 26.96 -1.88 2.44
CA ARG A 41 27.43 -0.51 2.28
C ARG A 41 26.31 0.45 1.93
N ASP A 42 26.43 1.67 2.43
CA ASP A 42 25.63 2.77 1.90
C ASP A 42 26.17 3.21 0.53
N TYR A 43 25.44 4.12 -0.12
CA TYR A 43 25.83 4.69 -1.41
C TYR A 43 27.24 5.33 -1.41
N TYR A 44 27.74 5.81 -0.26
CA TYR A 44 29.08 6.41 -0.15
C TYR A 44 30.18 5.36 0.09
N GLY A 45 29.84 4.08 0.14
CA GLY A 45 30.76 2.97 0.39
C GLY A 45 31.08 2.74 1.88
N THR A 46 30.40 3.43 2.80
CA THR A 46 30.59 3.22 4.24
C THR A 46 30.15 1.81 4.62
N ASN A 47 31.00 1.07 5.34
CA ASN A 47 30.70 -0.29 5.76
C ASN A 47 29.81 -0.34 6.99
N TRP A 48 28.62 -0.92 6.85
CA TRP A 48 27.61 -1.10 7.88
C TRP A 48 27.38 -2.57 8.28
N SER A 49 28.15 -3.53 7.76
CA SER A 49 27.96 -4.98 8.02
C SER A 49 27.83 -5.36 9.49
N ARG A 50 28.46 -4.61 10.41
CA ARG A 50 28.36 -4.87 11.85
C ARG A 50 26.96 -4.68 12.47
N PHE A 51 26.03 -4.11 11.72
CA PHE A 51 24.64 -3.88 12.14
C PHE A 51 23.65 -4.78 11.41
N ILE A 52 24.13 -5.61 10.48
CA ILE A 52 23.30 -6.52 9.71
C ILE A 52 23.66 -7.94 10.14
N HIS A 53 22.68 -8.63 10.70
CA HIS A 53 22.84 -9.95 11.31
C HIS A 53 22.02 -11.00 10.56
N PHE A 54 21.88 -10.82 9.26
CA PHE A 54 21.14 -11.72 8.37
C PHE A 54 21.70 -11.62 6.95
N ASP A 55 21.35 -12.60 6.14
CA ASP A 55 21.56 -12.60 4.70
C ASP A 55 20.23 -12.29 3.99
N LEU A 56 20.30 -11.58 2.85
CA LEU A 56 19.20 -11.44 1.92
C LEU A 56 19.61 -12.15 0.63
N PRO A 57 19.31 -13.45 0.51
CA PRO A 57 19.71 -14.22 -0.67
C PRO A 57 18.94 -13.81 -1.93
N ASP A 58 17.81 -13.08 -1.77
CA ASP A 58 17.03 -12.53 -2.87
C ASP A 58 16.47 -13.64 -3.78
N TYR A 59 16.04 -14.77 -3.18
CA TYR A 59 15.37 -15.86 -3.89
C TYR A 59 13.95 -15.45 -4.27
N ASP A 60 13.70 -15.27 -5.56
CA ASP A 60 12.48 -14.64 -6.05
C ASP A 60 11.55 -15.61 -6.77
N VAL A 61 12.12 -16.56 -7.53
CA VAL A 61 11.36 -17.54 -8.30
C VAL A 61 11.74 -18.94 -7.86
N PHE A 62 10.71 -19.75 -7.56
CA PHE A 62 10.84 -21.10 -7.05
C PHE A 62 10.23 -22.10 -8.02
N GLU A 63 10.97 -23.15 -8.34
CA GLU A 63 10.43 -24.32 -9.03
C GLU A 63 9.99 -25.35 -8.00
N ILE A 64 8.72 -25.75 -8.03
CA ILE A 64 8.13 -26.69 -7.06
C ILE A 64 7.75 -27.98 -7.77
N ASP A 65 8.29 -29.10 -7.31
CA ASP A 65 7.80 -30.43 -7.70
C ASP A 65 6.47 -30.70 -6.99
N ALA A 66 5.38 -30.37 -7.67
CA ALA A 66 4.03 -30.59 -7.17
C ALA A 66 3.61 -32.07 -7.13
N MET A 67 4.39 -32.97 -7.75
CA MET A 67 4.09 -34.40 -7.83
C MET A 67 4.83 -35.23 -6.77
N ALA A 68 5.75 -34.63 -6.01
CA ALA A 68 6.36 -35.25 -4.85
C ALA A 68 5.31 -35.54 -3.75
N ASP A 69 5.55 -36.55 -2.90
CA ASP A 69 4.67 -36.93 -1.77
C ASP A 69 4.31 -35.73 -0.88
N THR A 70 5.21 -34.75 -0.78
CA THR A 70 4.95 -33.41 -0.28
C THR A 70 5.58 -32.44 -1.27
N PRO A 71 4.83 -31.44 -1.80
CA PRO A 71 5.38 -30.46 -2.72
C PRO A 71 6.68 -29.85 -2.18
N ALA A 72 7.74 -29.91 -2.97
CA ALA A 72 9.09 -29.54 -2.55
C ALA A 72 9.77 -28.63 -3.57
N VAL A 73 10.62 -27.71 -3.10
CA VAL A 73 11.40 -26.82 -3.96
C VAL A 73 12.48 -27.63 -4.67
N ALA A 74 12.45 -27.64 -6.00
CA ALA A 74 13.43 -28.30 -6.86
C ALA A 74 14.55 -27.35 -7.32
N ALA A 75 14.23 -26.05 -7.50
CA ALA A 75 15.19 -25.00 -7.82
C ALA A 75 14.75 -23.64 -7.28
N GLN A 76 15.72 -22.74 -7.12
CA GLN A 76 15.52 -21.36 -6.66
C GLN A 76 16.35 -20.44 -7.55
N HIS A 77 15.76 -19.32 -7.95
CA HIS A 77 16.38 -18.31 -8.79
C HIS A 77 16.42 -16.98 -8.04
N ALA A 78 17.63 -16.45 -7.85
CA ALA A 78 17.84 -15.20 -7.14
C ALA A 78 18.00 -14.00 -8.08
N HIS A 79 17.78 -12.79 -7.57
CA HIS A 79 18.05 -11.52 -8.27
C HIS A 79 17.20 -11.31 -9.55
N VAL A 80 15.94 -11.75 -9.49
CA VAL A 80 14.98 -11.59 -10.58
C VAL A 80 14.43 -10.17 -10.62
N GLY A 81 14.11 -9.59 -9.46
CA GLY A 81 13.64 -8.21 -9.32
C GLY A 81 13.06 -7.93 -7.94
N ASN A 82 12.75 -6.66 -7.65
CA ASN A 82 12.18 -6.26 -6.37
C ASN A 82 10.66 -6.52 -6.25
N ALA A 83 9.91 -6.32 -7.33
CA ALA A 83 8.47 -6.57 -7.38
C ALA A 83 8.13 -7.37 -8.64
N LEU A 84 7.67 -8.61 -8.46
CA LEU A 84 7.40 -9.55 -9.55
C LEU A 84 5.89 -9.58 -9.85
N PHE A 85 5.51 -9.55 -11.13
CA PHE A 85 4.10 -9.45 -11.54
C PHE A 85 3.59 -10.70 -12.25
N ASN A 86 4.33 -11.20 -13.22
CA ASN A 86 3.91 -12.36 -14.01
C ASN A 86 5.10 -13.21 -14.43
N LEU A 87 4.82 -14.49 -14.67
CA LEU A 87 5.76 -15.47 -15.22
C LEU A 87 5.15 -16.11 -16.47
N ALA A 88 5.90 -16.09 -17.57
CA ALA A 88 5.54 -16.73 -18.83
C ALA A 88 6.62 -17.74 -19.25
N VAL A 89 6.23 -18.80 -19.94
CA VAL A 89 7.13 -19.88 -20.35
C VAL A 89 7.25 -19.91 -21.86
N ASN A 90 8.47 -20.01 -22.39
CA ASN A 90 8.69 -20.31 -23.79
C ASN A 90 8.32 -21.77 -24.09
N PRO A 91 7.31 -22.06 -24.94
CA PRO A 91 6.87 -23.42 -25.19
C PRO A 91 7.89 -24.28 -25.97
N GLN A 92 8.86 -23.66 -26.64
CA GLN A 92 9.88 -24.38 -27.41
C GLN A 92 11.15 -24.65 -26.60
N THR A 93 11.56 -23.70 -25.75
CA THR A 93 12.85 -23.76 -25.05
C THR A 93 12.75 -24.04 -23.56
N GLY A 94 11.57 -23.83 -22.95
CA GLY A 94 11.38 -23.88 -21.50
C GLY A 94 11.95 -22.67 -20.75
N ALA A 95 12.50 -21.66 -21.43
CA ALA A 95 12.94 -20.42 -20.80
C ALA A 95 11.75 -19.73 -20.09
N LEU A 96 12.01 -19.15 -18.92
CA LEU A 96 11.02 -18.36 -18.18
C LEU A 96 11.26 -16.88 -18.40
N TYR A 97 10.19 -16.10 -18.49
CA TYR A 97 10.23 -14.65 -18.54
C TYR A 97 9.43 -14.13 -17.35
N VAL A 98 10.01 -13.22 -16.58
CA VAL A 98 9.40 -12.66 -15.37
C VAL A 98 9.29 -11.15 -15.51
N SER A 99 8.08 -10.62 -15.60
CA SER A 99 7.88 -9.17 -15.61
C SER A 99 8.01 -8.65 -14.19
N ASN A 100 8.79 -7.58 -14.02
CA ASN A 100 9.12 -7.07 -12.70
C ASN A 100 9.51 -5.60 -12.72
N LEU A 101 9.64 -5.03 -11.51
CA LEU A 101 10.36 -3.80 -11.25
C LEU A 101 11.65 -4.07 -10.50
N GLU A 102 12.66 -3.23 -10.75
CA GLU A 102 13.82 -3.08 -9.87
C GLU A 102 13.82 -1.70 -9.24
N ALA A 103 13.81 -1.66 -7.91
CA ALA A 103 13.96 -0.44 -7.15
C ALA A 103 15.42 0.02 -7.08
N ARG A 104 15.63 1.33 -7.19
CA ARG A 104 16.93 1.99 -7.03
C ARG A 104 17.00 2.79 -5.73
N ASN A 105 16.56 2.20 -4.63
CA ASN A 105 16.52 2.85 -3.32
C ASN A 105 17.91 3.03 -2.66
N GLU A 106 18.98 2.55 -3.31
CA GLU A 106 20.35 2.96 -2.98
C GLU A 106 20.61 4.44 -3.32
N LEU A 107 19.91 4.98 -4.33
CA LEU A 107 19.94 6.40 -4.65
C LEU A 107 19.22 7.20 -3.56
N LYS A 108 19.45 8.51 -3.57
CA LYS A 108 18.84 9.38 -2.58
C LYS A 108 18.58 10.77 -3.08
N PHE A 109 17.59 11.29 -2.38
CA PHE A 109 16.92 12.55 -2.47
C PHE A 109 15.98 12.65 -3.67
N GLU A 110 14.82 13.23 -3.38
CA GLU A 110 13.93 13.79 -4.39
C GLU A 110 14.43 15.20 -4.75
N GLY A 111 13.85 15.80 -5.79
CA GLY A 111 14.19 17.13 -6.26
C GLY A 111 15.34 17.15 -7.27
N GLN A 112 15.71 18.36 -7.67
CA GLN A 112 16.72 18.62 -8.71
C GLN A 112 18.14 18.24 -8.26
N GLY A 113 18.42 18.31 -6.97
CA GLY A 113 19.71 17.94 -6.41
C GLY A 113 20.78 19.01 -6.57
N GLU A 114 20.42 20.29 -6.60
CA GLU A 114 21.37 21.42 -6.74
C GLU A 114 22.36 21.48 -5.57
N ARG A 115 21.94 21.02 -4.39
CA ARG A 115 22.72 20.91 -3.15
C ARG A 115 22.97 19.45 -2.77
N SER A 116 22.62 18.50 -3.63
CA SER A 116 22.97 17.10 -3.47
C SER A 116 24.39 16.85 -3.93
N ASP A 117 25.15 16.07 -3.17
CA ASP A 117 26.49 15.61 -3.56
C ASP A 117 26.46 14.31 -4.39
N VAL A 118 25.26 13.79 -4.65
CA VAL A 118 24.99 12.56 -5.38
C VAL A 118 23.79 12.72 -6.31
N GLN A 119 23.63 11.78 -7.22
CA GLN A 119 22.48 11.73 -8.11
C GLN A 119 21.16 11.46 -7.36
N THR A 120 20.14 12.24 -7.67
CA THR A 120 18.81 12.14 -7.07
C THR A 120 17.99 10.98 -7.65
N LEU A 121 16.94 10.58 -6.92
CA LEU A 121 15.93 9.60 -7.33
C LEU A 121 15.05 10.09 -8.47
N ARG A 122 15.03 11.40 -8.72
CA ARG A 122 14.14 12.09 -9.67
C ARG A 122 14.17 11.43 -11.06
N GLY A 123 13.02 10.90 -11.47
CA GLY A 123 12.79 10.23 -12.76
C GLY A 123 13.49 8.89 -12.95
N ARG A 124 14.17 8.33 -11.93
CA ARG A 124 15.08 7.17 -12.11
C ARG A 124 15.09 6.18 -10.95
N PHE A 125 14.06 6.23 -10.10
CA PHE A 125 13.99 5.42 -8.89
C PHE A 125 13.57 3.96 -9.13
N ILE A 126 13.08 3.65 -10.33
CA ILE A 126 12.61 2.31 -10.69
C ILE A 126 13.05 1.95 -12.12
N GLN A 127 13.35 0.68 -12.38
CA GLN A 127 13.46 0.13 -13.73
C GLN A 127 12.32 -0.84 -13.99
N ASN A 128 11.77 -0.80 -15.20
CA ASN A 128 10.75 -1.75 -15.65
C ASN A 128 11.45 -2.84 -16.45
N ARG A 129 11.26 -4.10 -16.06
CA ARG A 129 12.07 -5.21 -16.58
C ARG A 129 11.24 -6.39 -17.04
N ILE A 130 11.84 -7.16 -17.94
CA ILE A 130 11.58 -8.59 -18.08
C ILE A 130 12.88 -9.31 -17.73
N THR A 131 12.85 -10.19 -16.74
CA THR A 131 13.99 -11.03 -16.40
C THR A 131 13.84 -12.39 -17.05
N VAL A 132 14.84 -12.80 -17.83
CA VAL A 132 14.90 -14.12 -18.48
C VAL A 132 15.55 -15.11 -17.51
N ILE A 133 14.98 -16.29 -17.34
CA ILE A 133 15.60 -17.41 -16.65
C ILE A 133 15.77 -18.54 -17.64
N LYS A 134 17.03 -18.89 -17.96
CA LYS A 134 17.35 -19.88 -18.99
C LYS A 134 18.67 -20.56 -18.67
N ASN A 135 18.71 -21.89 -18.75
CA ASN A 135 19.91 -22.71 -18.48
C ASN A 135 20.58 -22.43 -17.11
N GLY A 136 19.77 -22.07 -16.10
CA GLY A 136 20.27 -21.71 -14.76
C GLY A 136 20.82 -20.29 -14.63
N GLU A 137 20.78 -19.49 -15.70
CA GLU A 137 21.13 -18.06 -15.64
C GLU A 137 19.89 -17.19 -15.42
N VAL A 138 20.04 -16.18 -14.56
CA VAL A 138 19.05 -15.12 -14.33
C VAL A 138 19.54 -13.85 -15.01
N LEU A 139 18.74 -13.35 -15.95
CA LEU A 139 19.18 -12.39 -16.97
C LEU A 139 18.19 -11.22 -17.05
N PRO A 140 18.32 -10.19 -16.21
CA PRO A 140 17.43 -9.02 -16.22
C PRO A 140 17.57 -8.20 -17.51
N ARG A 141 16.44 -7.76 -18.09
CA ARG A 141 16.39 -6.88 -19.27
C ARG A 141 15.58 -5.65 -18.94
N ASP A 142 16.23 -4.49 -18.92
CA ASP A 142 15.55 -3.19 -18.81
C ASP A 142 14.73 -2.97 -20.07
N LEU A 143 13.43 -2.68 -19.94
CA LEU A 143 12.54 -2.43 -21.07
C LEU A 143 12.76 -1.05 -21.71
N ASN A 144 13.47 -0.16 -21.02
CA ASN A 144 13.67 1.23 -21.43
C ASN A 144 15.17 1.62 -21.55
N PRO A 145 16.02 0.84 -22.24
CA PRO A 145 17.47 1.10 -22.32
C PRO A 145 17.83 2.41 -23.04
N HIS A 146 16.87 3.07 -23.70
CA HIS A 146 17.03 4.40 -24.28
C HIS A 146 17.03 5.53 -23.23
N LEU A 147 16.59 5.25 -22.00
CA LEU A 147 16.61 6.21 -20.90
C LEU A 147 17.99 6.28 -20.30
N THR A 148 18.47 7.51 -20.06
CA THR A 148 19.79 7.73 -19.47
C THR A 148 19.65 8.37 -18.12
N ASP A 149 20.53 8.02 -17.20
CA ASP A 149 20.56 8.61 -15.87
C ASP A 149 20.88 10.11 -15.90
N ALA A 150 21.56 10.61 -16.94
CA ALA A 150 21.89 12.03 -17.10
C ALA A 150 20.69 12.95 -17.38
N ASP A 151 19.54 12.40 -17.78
CA ASP A 151 18.38 13.15 -18.26
C ASP A 151 17.10 12.82 -17.45
N PRO A 152 16.96 13.30 -16.19
CA PRO A 152 15.83 12.98 -15.31
C PRO A 152 14.47 13.41 -15.84
N ASP A 153 14.45 14.49 -16.63
CA ASP A 153 13.23 15.07 -17.20
C ASP A 153 12.67 14.20 -18.32
N GLY A 154 13.56 13.59 -19.10
CA GLY A 154 13.18 12.88 -20.31
C GLY A 154 12.65 13.82 -21.39
N SER A 155 11.92 13.27 -22.35
CA SER A 155 11.39 13.97 -23.50
C SER A 155 10.14 13.26 -24.01
N PRO A 156 9.28 13.94 -24.80
CA PRO A 156 8.11 13.30 -25.41
C PRO A 156 8.45 12.04 -26.21
N ASP A 157 9.60 12.03 -26.89
CA ASP A 157 10.08 10.88 -27.67
C ASP A 157 10.54 9.72 -26.77
N GLN A 158 11.27 10.00 -25.68
CA GLN A 158 11.60 8.99 -24.67
C GLN A 158 10.33 8.41 -24.03
N ASN A 159 9.37 9.26 -23.63
CA ASN A 159 8.08 8.84 -23.06
C ASN A 159 7.28 7.94 -24.01
N ALA A 160 7.18 8.33 -25.29
CA ALA A 160 6.50 7.53 -26.32
C ALA A 160 7.14 6.14 -26.50
N ARG A 161 8.47 6.03 -26.34
CA ARG A 161 9.20 4.76 -26.38
C ARG A 161 9.12 3.94 -25.09
N SER A 162 8.68 4.51 -23.98
CA SER A 162 8.74 3.82 -22.70
C SER A 162 7.58 2.84 -22.49
N LEU A 163 7.88 1.77 -21.74
CA LEU A 163 6.96 0.78 -21.20
C LEU A 163 7.09 0.76 -19.66
N ALA A 164 5.97 0.89 -18.96
CA ALA A 164 5.89 1.01 -17.51
C ALA A 164 4.90 0.00 -16.91
N LEU A 165 5.22 -0.48 -15.70
CA LEU A 165 4.43 -1.45 -14.94
C LEU A 165 4.08 -2.68 -15.80
N PRO A 166 5.07 -3.47 -16.25
CA PRO A 166 4.82 -4.63 -17.10
C PRO A 166 4.10 -5.72 -16.29
N LEU A 167 2.86 -6.06 -16.66
CA LEU A 167 2.05 -7.08 -15.99
C LEU A 167 2.11 -8.40 -16.75
N GLN A 168 0.98 -8.91 -17.23
CA GLN A 168 0.91 -10.20 -17.90
C GLN A 168 1.75 -10.21 -19.18
N MET A 169 2.40 -11.35 -19.44
CA MET A 169 3.08 -11.67 -20.68
C MET A 169 2.47 -12.89 -21.36
N GLN A 170 2.60 -12.97 -22.69
CA GLN A 170 2.20 -14.13 -23.47
C GLN A 170 3.25 -14.41 -24.55
N VAL A 171 3.78 -15.63 -24.57
CA VAL A 171 4.66 -16.13 -25.63
C VAL A 171 3.82 -16.84 -26.69
N ASN A 172 4.16 -16.68 -27.96
CA ASN A 172 3.50 -17.39 -29.04
C ASN A 172 3.96 -18.86 -29.15
N GLN A 173 3.21 -19.68 -29.87
CA GLN A 173 3.45 -21.12 -29.99
C GLN A 173 4.81 -21.43 -30.62
N SER A 174 5.31 -20.59 -31.54
CA SER A 174 6.66 -20.76 -32.12
C SER A 174 7.80 -20.41 -31.17
N GLY A 175 7.53 -19.76 -30.03
CA GLY A 175 8.56 -19.36 -29.07
C GLY A 175 9.46 -18.23 -29.56
N GLU A 176 9.05 -17.48 -30.58
CA GLU A 176 9.83 -16.42 -31.22
C GLU A 176 9.38 -15.00 -30.81
N ARG A 177 8.14 -14.85 -30.31
CA ARG A 177 7.59 -13.54 -29.92
C ARG A 177 6.98 -13.56 -28.53
N LEU A 178 7.21 -12.48 -27.80
CA LEU A 178 6.60 -12.20 -26.51
C LEU A 178 5.77 -10.90 -26.58
N TYR A 179 4.55 -10.95 -26.06
CA TYR A 179 3.68 -9.81 -25.85
C TYR A 179 3.65 -9.48 -24.36
N VAL A 180 3.74 -8.21 -23.97
CA VAL A 180 3.66 -7.76 -22.57
C VAL A 180 2.67 -6.62 -22.40
N ALA A 181 1.81 -6.70 -21.39
CA ALA A 181 0.88 -5.65 -21.03
C ALA A 181 1.63 -4.58 -20.21
N ALA A 182 1.90 -3.42 -20.81
CA ALA A 182 2.53 -2.30 -20.11
C ALA A 182 1.44 -1.41 -19.50
N PHE A 183 1.02 -1.78 -18.29
CA PHE A 183 -0.14 -1.23 -17.60
C PHE A 183 -0.09 0.30 -17.48
N GLY A 184 1.08 0.83 -17.11
CA GLY A 184 1.27 2.26 -16.94
C GLY A 184 1.49 3.04 -18.23
N SER A 185 1.61 2.36 -19.38
CA SER A 185 1.90 3.00 -20.66
C SER A 185 0.74 2.96 -21.65
N ALA A 186 -0.38 2.31 -21.31
CA ALA A 186 -1.51 2.05 -22.22
C ALA A 186 -1.09 1.34 -23.52
N LYS A 187 -0.07 0.47 -23.45
CA LYS A 187 0.52 -0.21 -24.61
C LYS A 187 0.65 -1.71 -24.36
N VAL A 188 0.66 -2.48 -25.44
CA VAL A 188 1.29 -3.81 -25.48
C VAL A 188 2.68 -3.67 -26.09
N GLY A 189 3.71 -4.09 -25.37
CA GLY A 189 5.05 -4.25 -25.94
C GLY A 189 5.15 -5.57 -26.70
N VAL A 190 5.77 -5.57 -27.88
CA VAL A 190 6.02 -6.78 -28.68
C VAL A 190 7.52 -6.97 -28.86
N PHE A 191 8.03 -8.10 -28.39
CA PHE A 191 9.46 -8.42 -28.41
C PHE A 191 9.74 -9.63 -29.28
N ASP A 192 10.80 -9.55 -30.09
CA ASP A 192 11.49 -10.73 -30.59
C ASP A 192 12.24 -11.38 -29.43
N ILE A 193 12.04 -12.68 -29.22
CA ILE A 193 12.62 -13.38 -28.08
C ILE A 193 14.13 -13.47 -28.17
N THR A 194 14.71 -13.59 -29.38
CA THR A 194 16.16 -13.63 -29.54
C THR A 194 16.76 -12.30 -29.11
N GLU A 195 16.19 -11.19 -29.58
CA GLU A 195 16.65 -9.85 -29.20
C GLU A 195 16.48 -9.56 -27.70
N LEU A 196 15.38 -10.03 -27.10
CA LEU A 196 15.13 -9.90 -25.66
C LEU A 196 16.16 -10.70 -24.85
N GLU A 197 16.38 -11.96 -25.19
CA GLU A 197 17.32 -12.84 -24.48
C GLU A 197 18.76 -12.34 -24.61
N GLU A 198 19.17 -11.85 -25.79
CA GLU A 198 20.50 -11.29 -26.04
C GLU A 198 20.66 -9.82 -25.57
N ASN A 199 19.57 -9.19 -25.12
CA ASN A 199 19.53 -7.77 -24.72
C ASN A 199 19.95 -6.80 -25.85
N THR A 200 19.51 -7.06 -27.08
CA THR A 200 19.87 -6.31 -28.29
C THR A 200 18.71 -5.51 -28.89
N PHE A 201 17.49 -5.66 -28.36
CA PHE A 201 16.32 -4.91 -28.82
C PHE A 201 16.49 -3.41 -28.60
N THR A 202 15.83 -2.61 -29.46
CA THR A 202 15.77 -1.16 -29.32
C THR A 202 14.32 -0.72 -29.16
N PRO A 203 13.95 -0.06 -28.05
CA PRO A 203 12.59 0.46 -27.86
C PRO A 203 12.16 1.35 -29.02
N ASN A 204 10.97 1.07 -29.56
CA ASN A 204 10.44 1.76 -30.73
C ASN A 204 8.93 1.80 -30.63
N PRO A 205 8.26 2.96 -30.74
CA PRO A 205 6.81 3.01 -30.63
C PRO A 205 6.10 2.19 -31.72
N ARG A 206 6.77 1.93 -32.86
CA ARG A 206 6.24 1.06 -33.93
C ARG A 206 6.20 -0.43 -33.56
N SER A 207 6.95 -0.84 -32.53
CA SER A 207 6.92 -2.20 -31.99
C SER A 207 5.95 -2.31 -30.80
N HIS A 208 5.22 -1.23 -30.50
CA HIS A 208 4.21 -1.19 -29.46
C HIS A 208 2.83 -1.06 -30.08
N ILE A 209 1.83 -1.58 -29.39
CA ILE A 209 0.43 -1.49 -29.79
C ILE A 209 -0.27 -0.60 -28.76
N GLU A 210 -0.58 0.64 -29.15
CA GLU A 210 -1.36 1.57 -28.33
C GLU A 210 -2.79 1.05 -28.16
N LEU A 211 -3.34 1.21 -26.96
CA LEU A 211 -4.70 0.79 -26.62
C LEU A 211 -5.51 1.98 -26.15
N SER A 212 -6.67 2.16 -26.77
CA SER A 212 -7.58 3.27 -26.45
C SER A 212 -8.13 3.21 -25.02
N GLY A 213 -8.32 2.01 -24.46
CA GLY A 213 -8.91 1.83 -23.13
C GLY A 213 -7.95 1.97 -21.94
N GLY A 214 -6.63 2.03 -22.16
CA GLY A 214 -5.64 2.21 -21.10
C GLY A 214 -5.53 1.05 -20.09
N GLY A 215 -4.53 1.12 -19.20
CA GLY A 215 -4.35 0.13 -18.13
C GLY A 215 -4.37 -1.34 -18.57
N PRO A 216 -3.65 -1.76 -19.63
CA PRO A 216 -3.66 -3.16 -20.06
C PRO A 216 -3.08 -4.05 -18.96
N SER A 217 -3.83 -5.06 -18.55
CA SER A 217 -3.47 -5.91 -17.41
C SER A 217 -3.36 -7.38 -17.74
N GLY A 218 -4.13 -7.85 -18.72
CA GLY A 218 -4.20 -9.26 -19.08
C GLY A 218 -4.29 -9.49 -20.58
N LEU A 219 -3.73 -10.61 -21.04
CA LEU A 219 -3.50 -10.93 -22.45
C LEU A 219 -3.90 -12.39 -22.74
N VAL A 220 -4.56 -12.63 -23.88
CA VAL A 220 -4.75 -13.98 -24.44
C VAL A 220 -4.57 -13.95 -25.96
N LEU A 221 -3.76 -14.86 -26.48
CA LEU A 221 -3.43 -14.95 -27.90
C LEU A 221 -4.25 -16.04 -28.60
N ASP A 222 -4.94 -15.68 -29.67
CA ASP A 222 -5.59 -16.58 -30.63
C ASP A 222 -4.83 -16.52 -31.95
N GLU A 223 -3.80 -17.36 -32.05
CA GLU A 223 -2.90 -17.37 -33.21
C GLU A 223 -3.59 -17.83 -34.50
N ALA A 224 -4.53 -18.76 -34.39
CA ALA A 224 -5.25 -19.31 -35.54
C ALA A 224 -6.03 -18.23 -36.29
N ASN A 225 -6.58 -17.25 -35.56
CA ASN A 225 -7.30 -16.12 -36.14
C ASN A 225 -6.49 -14.82 -36.17
N GLN A 226 -5.21 -14.86 -35.78
CA GLN A 226 -4.30 -13.71 -35.72
C GLN A 226 -4.82 -12.58 -34.80
N ARG A 227 -5.32 -12.95 -33.62
CA ARG A 227 -5.89 -12.02 -32.65
C ARG A 227 -5.19 -12.07 -31.32
N LEU A 228 -5.05 -10.91 -30.70
CA LEU A 228 -4.67 -10.77 -29.29
C LEU A 228 -5.81 -10.03 -28.58
N PHE A 229 -6.32 -10.61 -27.50
CA PHE A 229 -7.33 -10.00 -26.65
C PHE A 229 -6.66 -9.44 -25.40
N VAL A 230 -6.97 -8.18 -25.08
CA VAL A 230 -6.32 -7.47 -23.97
C VAL A 230 -7.37 -6.86 -23.06
N LEU A 231 -7.29 -7.17 -21.77
CA LEU A 231 -8.11 -6.54 -20.74
C LEU A 231 -7.55 -5.16 -20.39
N THR A 232 -8.34 -4.11 -20.61
CA THR A 232 -8.06 -2.72 -20.22
C THR A 232 -8.79 -2.39 -18.92
N ARG A 233 -8.05 -1.97 -17.88
CA ARG A 233 -8.62 -1.73 -16.54
C ARG A 233 -9.04 -0.30 -16.27
N PHE A 234 -8.58 0.66 -17.06
CA PHE A 234 -8.99 2.05 -16.84
C PHE A 234 -10.44 2.27 -17.26
N ASP A 235 -10.87 1.66 -18.36
CA ASP A 235 -12.26 1.72 -18.83
C ASP A 235 -13.06 0.43 -18.64
N ASN A 236 -12.43 -0.64 -18.14
CA ASN A 236 -13.01 -1.97 -17.98
C ASN A 236 -13.50 -2.58 -19.30
N GLY A 237 -12.59 -2.71 -20.28
CA GLY A 237 -12.88 -3.18 -21.63
C GLY A 237 -11.98 -4.32 -22.10
N ILE A 238 -12.30 -4.83 -23.29
CA ILE A 238 -11.48 -5.79 -24.04
C ILE A 238 -11.10 -5.15 -25.38
N SER A 239 -9.79 -4.91 -25.54
CA SER A 239 -9.21 -4.52 -26.83
C SER A 239 -8.94 -5.77 -27.66
N VAL A 240 -9.36 -5.76 -28.93
CA VAL A 240 -9.12 -6.82 -29.91
C VAL A 240 -8.09 -6.33 -30.90
N ILE A 241 -6.91 -6.94 -30.88
CA ILE A 241 -5.75 -6.56 -31.67
C ILE A 241 -5.56 -7.54 -32.82
N ASP A 242 -5.25 -7.03 -34.01
CA ASP A 242 -4.72 -7.85 -35.10
C ASP A 242 -3.21 -7.96 -34.98
N THR A 243 -2.71 -9.20 -34.88
CA THR A 243 -1.29 -9.46 -34.63
C THR A 243 -0.40 -9.36 -35.87
N ARG A 244 -0.99 -9.28 -37.08
CA ARG A 244 -0.28 -9.03 -38.33
C ARG A 244 -0.06 -7.54 -38.55
N SER A 245 -1.10 -6.72 -38.39
CA SER A 245 -0.97 -5.26 -38.52
C SER A 245 -0.50 -4.57 -37.25
N GLN A 246 -0.54 -5.26 -36.10
CA GLN A 246 -0.19 -4.73 -34.77
C GLN A 246 -1.02 -3.50 -34.39
N THR A 247 -2.33 -3.59 -34.62
CA THR A 247 -3.27 -2.48 -34.36
C THR A 247 -4.51 -2.97 -33.62
N GLU A 248 -5.02 -2.17 -32.70
CA GLU A 248 -6.36 -2.33 -32.14
C GLU A 248 -7.41 -2.21 -33.26
N LYS A 249 -8.21 -3.27 -33.47
CA LYS A 249 -9.27 -3.32 -34.48
C LYS A 249 -10.66 -3.10 -33.93
N ALA A 250 -10.86 -3.44 -32.66
CA ALA A 250 -12.09 -3.24 -31.96
C ALA A 250 -11.82 -3.08 -30.47
N HIS A 251 -12.71 -2.37 -29.81
CA HIS A 251 -12.72 -2.21 -28.37
C HIS A 251 -14.14 -2.45 -27.87
N VAL A 252 -14.29 -3.31 -26.86
CA VAL A 252 -15.59 -3.66 -26.28
C VAL A 252 -15.53 -3.40 -24.78
N THR A 253 -16.19 -2.34 -24.33
CA THR A 253 -16.36 -2.05 -22.90
C THR A 253 -17.30 -3.06 -22.27
N MET A 254 -16.96 -3.54 -21.08
CA MET A 254 -17.83 -4.39 -20.27
C MET A 254 -18.60 -3.52 -19.28
N TYR A 255 -19.68 -4.07 -18.72
CA TYR A 255 -20.36 -3.43 -17.60
C TYR A 255 -19.36 -3.15 -16.47
N ASN A 256 -19.31 -1.88 -16.03
CA ASN A 256 -18.47 -1.45 -14.93
C ASN A 256 -19.35 -0.85 -13.81
N PRO A 257 -19.44 -1.50 -12.64
CA PRO A 257 -20.23 -1.02 -11.50
C PRO A 257 -19.56 0.09 -10.69
N GLU A 258 -18.35 0.48 -11.05
CA GLU A 258 -17.62 1.51 -10.31
C GLU A 258 -18.20 2.91 -10.60
N PRO A 259 -18.35 3.77 -9.58
CA PRO A 259 -18.74 5.15 -9.77
C PRO A 259 -17.81 5.90 -10.73
N ASP A 260 -18.34 6.87 -11.48
CA ASP A 260 -17.57 7.61 -12.49
C ASP A 260 -16.27 8.21 -11.93
N PHE A 261 -16.32 8.80 -10.74
CA PHE A 261 -15.13 9.40 -10.11
C PHE A 261 -14.02 8.38 -9.77
N ILE A 262 -14.36 7.10 -9.54
CA ILE A 262 -13.37 6.02 -9.36
C ILE A 262 -12.70 5.71 -10.69
N VAL A 263 -13.49 5.61 -11.77
CA VAL A 263 -13.02 5.34 -13.13
C VAL A 263 -12.12 6.47 -13.61
N GLU A 264 -12.52 7.73 -13.39
CA GLU A 264 -11.78 8.93 -13.77
C GLU A 264 -10.50 9.14 -12.94
N GLY A 265 -10.53 8.84 -11.64
CA GLY A 265 -9.40 9.06 -10.74
C GLY A 265 -8.33 7.97 -10.76
N ARG A 266 -8.70 6.71 -11.05
CA ARG A 266 -7.79 5.55 -11.04
C ARG A 266 -6.55 5.71 -11.94
N PRO A 267 -6.64 6.22 -13.18
CA PRO A 267 -5.50 6.33 -14.07
C PRO A 267 -4.34 7.13 -13.48
N PHE A 268 -4.59 8.14 -12.64
CA PHE A 268 -3.54 8.97 -12.04
C PHE A 268 -2.60 8.19 -11.11
N LEU A 269 -3.02 7.04 -10.57
CA LEU A 269 -2.12 6.17 -9.81
C LEU A 269 -1.09 5.47 -10.71
N TYR A 270 -1.42 5.24 -11.99
CA TYR A 270 -0.72 4.24 -12.81
C TYR A 270 -0.21 4.77 -14.15
N ASP A 271 -0.80 5.80 -14.76
CA ASP A 271 -0.39 6.32 -16.07
C ASP A 271 0.95 7.03 -15.96
N ALA A 272 2.01 6.30 -16.30
CA ALA A 272 3.38 6.79 -16.29
C ALA A 272 3.65 7.80 -17.42
N ARG A 273 2.89 7.77 -18.52
CA ARG A 273 3.03 8.76 -19.61
C ARG A 273 2.59 10.14 -19.14
N TYR A 274 1.53 10.18 -18.35
CA TYR A 274 1.08 11.39 -17.68
C TYR A 274 2.00 11.75 -16.51
N SER A 275 2.30 10.80 -15.64
CA SER A 275 2.89 11.10 -14.32
C SER A 275 4.38 11.42 -14.37
N SER A 276 5.12 10.90 -15.36
CA SER A 276 6.56 11.04 -15.50
C SER A 276 6.94 11.63 -16.85
N GLY A 277 7.96 12.49 -16.89
CA GLY A 277 8.49 13.02 -18.16
C GLY A 277 9.16 11.95 -19.02
N ARG A 278 9.65 10.86 -18.42
CA ARG A 278 10.26 9.70 -19.10
C ARG A 278 9.27 8.61 -19.50
N GLY A 279 8.03 8.65 -19.01
CA GLY A 279 6.99 7.67 -19.34
C GLY A 279 7.17 6.29 -18.70
N ASP A 280 8.04 6.15 -17.70
CA ASP A 280 8.47 4.86 -17.11
C ASP A 280 8.04 4.67 -15.64
N SER A 281 7.50 5.70 -15.00
CA SER A 281 7.24 5.72 -13.57
C SER A 281 5.95 6.45 -13.23
N ALA A 282 5.25 5.96 -12.20
CA ALA A 282 4.02 6.53 -11.66
C ALA A 282 3.98 6.34 -10.14
N CYS A 283 2.99 6.93 -9.46
CA CYS A 283 2.79 6.73 -8.03
C CYS A 283 2.68 5.22 -7.66
N GLY A 284 2.04 4.45 -8.54
CA GLY A 284 1.87 3.00 -8.43
C GLY A 284 3.15 2.19 -8.62
N SER A 285 4.29 2.81 -8.93
CA SER A 285 5.61 2.15 -8.95
C SER A 285 6.14 1.84 -7.54
N CYS A 286 5.77 2.66 -6.54
CA CYS A 286 6.04 2.36 -5.12
C CYS A 286 4.76 1.88 -4.42
N HIS A 287 3.61 2.48 -4.75
CA HIS A 287 2.31 2.11 -4.19
C HIS A 287 1.63 1.00 -5.01
N LEU A 288 2.26 -0.18 -5.07
CA LEU A 288 1.86 -1.30 -5.91
C LEU A 288 0.38 -1.65 -5.68
N PHE A 289 -0.47 -1.41 -6.69
CA PHE A 289 -1.92 -1.58 -6.62
C PHE A 289 -2.58 -0.92 -5.40
N GLY A 290 -2.12 0.29 -5.06
CA GLY A 290 -2.58 1.07 -3.91
C GLY A 290 -2.00 0.62 -2.57
N ASP A 291 -1.11 -0.37 -2.57
CA ASP A 291 -0.44 -0.86 -1.37
C ASP A 291 0.98 -0.31 -1.26
N MET A 292 1.96 -1.15 -0.95
CA MET A 292 3.35 -0.78 -0.72
C MET A 292 4.29 -1.79 -1.40
N ASP A 293 5.49 -1.34 -1.73
CA ASP A 293 6.60 -2.14 -2.28
C ASP A 293 7.43 -2.87 -1.21
N GLY A 294 7.12 -2.66 0.08
CA GLY A 294 7.80 -3.32 1.20
C GLY A 294 9.19 -2.79 1.53
N ILE A 295 9.66 -1.73 0.87
CA ILE A 295 11.02 -1.17 1.06
C ILE A 295 10.98 0.28 1.55
N ALA A 296 12.14 0.79 1.98
CA ALA A 296 12.31 2.18 2.38
C ALA A 296 12.96 3.02 1.28
N TRP A 297 12.60 4.30 1.26
CA TRP A 297 13.12 5.32 0.35
C TRP A 297 13.65 6.51 1.14
N ASN A 298 14.79 7.07 0.71
CA ASN A 298 15.32 8.30 1.29
C ASN A 298 14.93 9.51 0.43
N LEU A 299 13.67 9.93 0.55
CA LEU A 299 13.06 11.07 -0.17
C LEU A 299 13.36 12.43 0.50
N GLY A 300 14.56 12.59 1.07
CA GLY A 300 15.03 13.91 1.52
C GLY A 300 15.15 14.89 0.37
N ASN A 301 15.10 16.20 0.64
CA ASN A 301 15.38 17.21 -0.37
C ASN A 301 16.33 18.28 0.20
N PRO A 302 17.64 18.25 -0.13
CA PRO A 302 18.60 19.23 0.37
C PRO A 302 18.40 20.64 -0.21
N ASP A 303 17.62 20.77 -1.30
CA ASP A 303 17.32 22.03 -1.98
C ASP A 303 16.14 22.77 -1.34
N ALA A 304 15.34 22.08 -0.54
CA ALA A 304 14.23 22.67 0.19
C ALA A 304 14.69 23.30 1.51
N SER A 305 13.82 24.12 2.10
CA SER A 305 13.96 24.64 3.46
C SER A 305 12.95 23.98 4.39
N TRP A 306 13.25 23.94 5.68
CA TRP A 306 12.28 23.49 6.69
C TRP A 306 10.98 24.31 6.65
N THR A 307 9.89 23.66 7.07
CA THR A 307 8.56 24.28 7.18
C THR A 307 8.00 24.10 8.59
N TYR A 308 7.08 24.98 9.00
CA TYR A 308 6.37 24.83 10.26
C TYR A 308 5.35 23.69 10.20
N ASN A 309 5.19 22.99 11.32
CA ASN A 309 4.09 22.05 11.54
C ASN A 309 2.93 22.76 12.24
N THR A 310 1.76 22.80 11.60
CA THR A 310 0.56 23.44 12.12
C THR A 310 -0.31 22.53 12.99
N ARG A 311 0.06 21.25 13.12
CA ARG A 311 -0.76 20.21 13.74
C ARG A 311 -0.57 20.14 15.25
N ASP A 312 -1.62 19.68 15.92
CA ASP A 312 -1.59 19.45 17.37
C ASP A 312 -1.04 18.06 17.73
N TYR A 313 -0.73 17.88 19.01
CA TYR A 313 -0.08 16.70 19.55
C TYR A 313 -1.00 15.93 20.49
N VAL A 314 -0.80 14.63 20.58
CA VAL A 314 -1.65 13.68 21.33
C VAL A 314 -1.99 14.10 22.76
N ASN A 315 -1.09 14.81 23.44
CA ASN A 315 -1.32 15.33 24.78
C ASN A 315 -0.36 16.48 25.11
N PHE A 316 -0.59 17.11 26.27
CA PHE A 316 0.24 18.20 26.79
C PHE A 316 1.74 17.85 26.89
N PHE A 317 2.08 16.62 27.25
CA PHE A 317 3.48 16.22 27.41
C PHE A 317 4.20 16.13 26.06
N SER A 318 3.57 15.52 25.05
CA SER A 318 4.09 15.51 23.68
C SER A 318 4.19 16.94 23.13
N ARG A 319 3.17 17.78 23.38
CA ARG A 319 3.16 19.21 23.02
C ARG A 319 4.35 19.95 23.64
N MET A 320 4.60 19.76 24.93
CA MET A 320 5.68 20.43 25.68
C MET A 320 7.06 20.15 25.08
N ASN A 321 7.27 18.92 24.59
CA ASN A 321 8.54 18.44 24.05
C ASN A 321 8.65 18.53 22.53
N ALA A 322 7.58 18.94 21.86
CA ALA A 322 7.52 19.03 20.42
C ALA A 322 8.49 20.08 19.84
N LEU A 323 8.95 19.80 18.63
CA LEU A 323 9.59 20.76 17.74
C LEU A 323 8.73 20.82 16.47
N ARG A 324 7.87 21.85 16.37
CA ARG A 324 6.83 21.99 15.33
C ARG A 324 7.38 22.31 13.95
N ILE A 325 8.22 21.43 13.40
CA ILE A 325 9.00 21.68 12.20
C ILE A 325 9.11 20.40 11.39
N HIS A 326 8.94 20.52 10.09
CA HIS A 326 9.31 19.51 9.12
C HIS A 326 10.64 19.89 8.48
N HIS A 327 11.69 19.15 8.78
CA HIS A 327 12.96 19.31 8.07
C HIS A 327 12.91 18.57 6.72
N PRO A 328 13.43 19.14 5.62
CA PRO A 328 13.30 18.50 4.30
C PRO A 328 14.21 17.29 4.14
N MET A 329 15.26 17.16 4.96
CA MET A 329 16.06 15.92 5.06
C MET A 329 15.34 14.86 5.92
N LYS A 330 14.42 14.14 5.26
CA LYS A 330 13.51 13.14 5.83
C LYS A 330 14.22 11.95 6.48
N GLY A 331 15.24 11.42 5.79
CA GLY A 331 15.78 10.08 6.07
C GLY A 331 14.97 8.97 5.41
N PRO A 332 15.41 7.70 5.54
CA PRO A 332 14.68 6.55 5.02
C PRO A 332 13.29 6.44 5.63
N MET A 333 12.29 6.19 4.79
CA MET A 333 10.91 5.94 5.19
C MET A 333 10.32 4.83 4.32
N LEU A 334 9.66 3.88 4.96
CA LEU A 334 8.93 2.81 4.27
C LEU A 334 7.77 3.38 3.47
N THR A 335 7.49 2.81 2.31
CA THR A 335 6.25 3.11 1.60
C THR A 335 5.04 2.77 2.48
N GLN A 336 4.11 3.72 2.64
CA GLN A 336 2.82 3.49 3.31
C GLN A 336 1.79 3.02 2.28
N SER A 337 0.83 2.21 2.72
CA SER A 337 -0.31 1.84 1.88
C SER A 337 -1.19 3.06 1.64
N LEU A 338 -1.78 3.17 0.45
CA LEU A 338 -2.81 4.19 0.18
C LEU A 338 -4.20 3.74 0.68
N ARG A 339 -4.34 2.48 1.10
CA ARG A 339 -5.59 1.92 1.61
C ARG A 339 -5.99 2.57 2.95
N GLY A 340 -7.26 2.93 3.06
CA GLY A 340 -7.89 3.42 4.28
C GLY A 340 -7.48 4.83 4.68
N MET A 341 -6.98 5.66 3.75
CA MET A 341 -6.46 7.00 4.08
C MET A 341 -7.52 8.00 4.54
N GLU A 342 -8.79 7.83 4.17
CA GLU A 342 -9.91 8.79 4.34
C GLU A 342 -10.20 9.24 5.77
N PHE A 343 -9.66 8.57 6.79
CA PHE A 343 -9.92 8.88 8.20
C PHE A 343 -8.64 8.97 9.05
N GLN A 344 -7.51 9.23 8.40
CA GLN A 344 -6.19 9.10 9.03
C GLN A 344 -5.53 10.45 9.31
N GLY A 345 -6.17 11.57 8.97
CA GLY A 345 -5.66 12.92 9.08
C GLY A 345 -4.47 13.24 8.15
N PRO A 346 -3.45 13.98 8.62
CA PRO A 346 -2.33 14.42 7.79
C PRO A 346 -1.66 13.25 7.10
N GLN A 347 -1.11 13.42 5.92
CA GLN A 347 -0.48 12.32 5.20
C GLN A 347 1.04 12.32 5.38
N HIS A 348 1.66 11.20 4.99
CA HIS A 348 3.07 10.87 5.18
C HIS A 348 3.45 10.58 6.65
N TRP A 349 4.56 9.86 6.88
CA TRP A 349 5.01 9.45 8.22
C TRP A 349 5.19 10.61 9.21
N ARG A 350 5.57 11.78 8.72
CA ARG A 350 5.78 12.98 9.55
C ARG A 350 4.55 13.87 9.64
N GLY A 351 3.44 13.55 8.98
CA GLY A 351 2.32 14.47 8.86
C GLY A 351 2.67 15.78 8.13
N ASP A 352 3.75 15.79 7.33
CA ASP A 352 4.23 16.95 6.57
C ASP A 352 3.44 17.19 5.28
N ARG A 353 2.38 16.41 5.07
CA ARG A 353 1.27 16.76 4.21
C ARG A 353 0.09 17.07 5.13
N THR A 354 -0.01 18.33 5.54
CA THR A 354 -0.78 18.70 6.73
C THR A 354 -2.27 18.77 6.44
N GLY A 355 -2.66 19.07 5.20
CA GLY A 355 -4.03 19.41 4.84
C GLY A 355 -4.47 20.74 5.49
N ALA A 356 -3.50 21.61 5.80
CA ALA A 356 -3.75 22.84 6.55
C ALA A 356 -4.59 23.87 5.77
N TYR A 357 -4.60 23.77 4.44
CA TYR A 357 -5.38 24.65 3.57
C TYR A 357 -6.46 23.82 2.87
N ARG A 358 -7.70 23.94 3.33
CA ARG A 358 -8.86 23.22 2.80
C ARG A 358 -9.80 24.20 2.13
N VAL A 359 -10.26 23.88 0.93
CA VAL A 359 -11.29 24.64 0.22
C VAL A 359 -12.50 23.75 0.04
N ASN A 360 -13.63 24.32 -0.38
CA ASN A 360 -14.75 23.53 -0.91
C ASN A 360 -15.36 22.48 0.05
N GLY A 361 -15.18 22.65 1.36
CA GLY A 361 -15.61 21.69 2.37
C GLY A 361 -14.84 20.36 2.35
N GLU A 362 -13.64 20.35 1.76
CA GLU A 362 -12.79 19.15 1.69
C GLU A 362 -12.45 18.61 3.08
N SER A 363 -12.38 17.27 3.18
CA SER A 363 -11.78 16.63 4.34
C SER A 363 -10.30 16.98 4.44
N LEU A 364 -9.75 16.79 5.64
CA LEU A 364 -8.35 17.03 5.90
C LEU A 364 -7.45 16.13 5.06
N GLU A 365 -7.83 14.87 4.94
CA GLU A 365 -7.14 13.82 4.22
C GLU A 365 -7.08 14.13 2.71
N ARG A 366 -8.17 14.67 2.16
CA ARG A 366 -8.23 15.10 0.76
C ARG A 366 -7.27 16.25 0.50
N ALA A 367 -7.33 17.31 1.30
CA ALA A 367 -6.40 18.43 1.15
C ALA A 367 -4.94 18.00 1.33
N ALA A 368 -4.66 17.18 2.35
CA ALA A 368 -3.33 16.63 2.60
C ALA A 368 -2.82 15.78 1.43
N PHE A 369 -3.66 14.95 0.81
CA PHE A 369 -3.26 14.15 -0.34
C PHE A 369 -2.86 15.02 -1.53
N LYS A 370 -3.58 16.12 -1.79
CA LYS A 370 -3.25 17.05 -2.88
C LYS A 370 -1.90 17.74 -2.71
N GLU A 371 -1.38 17.86 -1.48
CA GLU A 371 -0.04 18.41 -1.24
C GLU A 371 1.09 17.53 -1.82
N PHE A 372 0.83 16.26 -2.18
CA PHE A 372 1.78 15.43 -2.93
C PHE A 372 1.94 15.84 -4.40
N ARG A 373 1.16 16.80 -4.90
CA ARG A 373 1.24 17.36 -6.25
C ARG A 373 2.67 17.81 -6.64
N GLY A 374 3.49 18.25 -5.69
CA GLY A 374 4.90 18.59 -5.92
C GLY A 374 5.81 17.38 -6.23
N ALA A 375 5.42 16.17 -5.87
CA ALA A 375 6.20 14.95 -6.15
C ALA A 375 6.21 14.58 -7.65
N PHE A 376 5.26 15.08 -8.43
CA PHE A 376 5.26 14.84 -9.88
C PHE A 376 6.52 15.41 -10.55
N PRO A 377 6.85 16.72 -10.39
CA PRO A 377 8.14 17.21 -10.87
C PRO A 377 9.32 16.74 -10.02
N ASP A 378 9.21 16.70 -8.69
CA ASP A 378 10.38 16.48 -7.82
C ASP A 378 10.85 15.02 -7.77
N LEU A 379 9.94 14.05 -7.90
CA LEU A 379 10.25 12.62 -7.84
C LEU A 379 10.03 11.94 -9.19
N LEU A 380 8.90 12.16 -9.85
CA LEU A 380 8.59 11.49 -11.13
C LEU A 380 9.26 12.16 -12.34
N GLY A 381 9.85 13.35 -12.16
CA GLY A 381 10.52 14.07 -13.26
C GLY A 381 9.56 14.65 -14.29
N ARG A 382 8.26 14.82 -13.96
CA ARG A 382 7.30 15.52 -14.82
C ARG A 382 7.78 16.97 -15.04
N PRO A 383 7.69 17.52 -16.26
CA PRO A 383 8.16 18.89 -16.51
C PRO A 383 7.34 19.96 -15.78
N GLU A 384 6.06 19.68 -15.53
CA GLU A 384 5.12 20.63 -14.95
C GLU A 384 4.33 19.99 -13.82
N ILE A 385 3.97 20.80 -12.83
CA ILE A 385 3.03 20.44 -11.79
C ILE A 385 1.65 20.11 -12.45
N PRO A 386 1.03 18.94 -12.19
CA PRO A 386 -0.34 18.61 -12.62
C PRO A 386 -1.33 19.72 -12.31
N PRO A 387 -2.42 19.96 -13.04
CA PRO A 387 -3.54 20.79 -12.59
C PRO A 387 -4.13 20.35 -11.24
N GLU A 388 -4.84 21.26 -10.55
CA GLU A 388 -5.50 20.89 -9.28
C GLU A 388 -6.69 19.94 -9.49
N GLU A 389 -7.41 20.09 -10.59
CA GLU A 389 -8.54 19.22 -10.97
C GLU A 389 -8.12 17.76 -11.11
N ASP A 390 -6.95 17.51 -11.69
CA ASP A 390 -6.37 16.17 -11.81
C ASP A 390 -6.05 15.57 -10.43
N MET A 391 -5.54 16.40 -9.52
CA MET A 391 -5.28 15.97 -8.13
C MET A 391 -6.58 15.76 -7.33
N ASN A 392 -7.65 16.49 -7.63
CA ASN A 392 -8.97 16.28 -7.06
C ASN A 392 -9.51 14.89 -7.45
N ALA A 393 -9.50 14.57 -8.75
CA ALA A 393 -9.92 13.27 -9.25
C ALA A 393 -9.05 12.13 -8.68
N PHE A 394 -7.73 12.34 -8.59
CA PHE A 394 -6.85 11.35 -7.99
C PHE A 394 -7.15 11.13 -6.49
N ALA A 395 -7.38 12.20 -5.73
CA ALA A 395 -7.78 12.10 -4.32
C ALA A 395 -9.13 11.39 -4.15
N ASP A 396 -10.11 11.66 -5.01
CA ASP A 396 -11.42 11.02 -4.98
C ASP A 396 -11.32 9.51 -5.16
N PHE A 397 -10.45 9.04 -6.07
CA PHE A 397 -10.18 7.61 -6.20
C PHE A 397 -9.43 7.02 -4.99
N VAL A 398 -8.31 7.65 -4.60
CA VAL A 398 -7.39 7.06 -3.63
C VAL A 398 -8.02 6.96 -2.23
N LEU A 399 -8.83 7.94 -1.84
CA LEU A 399 -9.49 7.92 -0.54
C LEU A 399 -10.52 6.79 -0.41
N GLN A 400 -11.03 6.23 -1.52
CA GLN A 400 -11.94 5.07 -1.49
C GLN A 400 -11.25 3.72 -1.34
N LEU A 401 -9.91 3.66 -1.42
CA LEU A 401 -9.19 2.42 -1.20
C LEU A 401 -9.39 1.95 0.24
N ARG A 402 -9.71 0.66 0.44
CA ARG A 402 -9.91 0.04 1.77
C ARG A 402 -8.94 -1.10 1.99
N TYR A 403 -8.60 -1.36 3.25
CA TYR A 403 -7.83 -2.54 3.60
C TYR A 403 -8.70 -3.80 3.49
N PRO A 404 -8.13 -4.96 3.09
CA PRO A 404 -8.81 -6.23 3.30
C PRO A 404 -9.00 -6.48 4.82
N PRO A 405 -9.87 -7.43 5.18
CA PRO A 405 -10.01 -7.83 6.58
C PRO A 405 -8.69 -8.28 7.22
N SER A 406 -8.59 -8.13 8.53
CA SER A 406 -7.44 -8.64 9.29
C SER A 406 -7.38 -10.17 9.19
N PRO A 407 -6.29 -10.76 8.66
CA PRO A 407 -6.19 -12.21 8.49
C PRO A 407 -5.91 -12.95 9.81
N ILE A 408 -5.66 -12.23 10.91
CA ILE A 408 -5.28 -12.79 12.22
C ILE A 408 -6.49 -12.92 13.17
N ARG A 409 -7.57 -12.17 12.92
CA ARG A 409 -8.78 -12.24 13.75
C ARG A 409 -9.62 -13.47 13.38
N ASN A 410 -10.37 -13.98 14.35
CA ASN A 410 -11.35 -15.04 14.09
C ASN A 410 -12.44 -14.54 13.13
N LEU A 411 -13.06 -15.44 12.37
CA LEU A 411 -14.09 -15.08 11.40
C LEU A 411 -15.35 -14.50 12.04
N ASP A 412 -15.60 -14.80 13.32
CA ASP A 412 -16.67 -14.20 14.12
C ASP A 412 -16.27 -12.86 14.77
N ASP A 413 -15.11 -12.32 14.38
CA ASP A 413 -14.44 -11.14 14.89
C ASP A 413 -14.02 -11.21 16.37
N THR A 414 -14.12 -12.37 17.03
CA THR A 414 -13.69 -12.54 18.42
C THR A 414 -12.17 -12.51 18.56
N LEU A 415 -11.70 -12.12 19.75
CA LEU A 415 -10.30 -12.20 20.14
C LEU A 415 -10.01 -13.52 20.85
N THR A 416 -8.80 -14.05 20.69
CA THR A 416 -8.29 -15.13 21.56
C THR A 416 -8.15 -14.65 23.01
N PRO A 417 -8.01 -15.56 23.99
CA PRO A 417 -7.71 -15.17 25.37
C PRO A 417 -6.47 -14.28 25.50
N GLU A 418 -5.41 -14.60 24.75
CA GLU A 418 -4.16 -13.85 24.72
C GLU A 418 -4.36 -12.45 24.12
N GLN A 419 -5.03 -12.36 22.97
CA GLN A 419 -5.38 -11.07 22.35
C GLN A 419 -6.29 -10.23 23.26
N SER A 420 -7.18 -10.85 24.05
CA SER A 420 -8.03 -10.15 25.01
C SER A 420 -7.22 -9.52 26.15
N VAL A 421 -6.20 -10.22 26.65
CA VAL A 421 -5.22 -9.65 27.60
C VAL A 421 -4.45 -8.52 26.92
N GLY A 422 -4.00 -8.69 25.68
CA GLY A 422 -3.31 -7.65 24.93
C GLY A 422 -4.15 -6.39 24.74
N ARG A 423 -5.43 -6.56 24.40
CA ARG A 423 -6.41 -5.48 24.28
C ARG A 423 -6.54 -4.73 25.60
N ASP A 424 -6.67 -5.41 26.73
CA ASP A 424 -6.74 -4.72 28.02
C ASP A 424 -5.47 -3.90 28.30
N THR A 425 -4.27 -4.40 27.97
CA THR A 425 -3.04 -3.60 28.07
C THR A 425 -3.13 -2.35 27.21
N PHE A 426 -3.54 -2.51 25.95
CA PHE A 426 -3.57 -1.46 24.95
C PHE A 426 -4.49 -0.29 25.33
N PHE A 427 -5.66 -0.60 25.90
CA PHE A 427 -6.67 0.40 26.24
C PHE A 427 -6.53 0.95 27.67
N ASN A 428 -6.11 0.12 28.63
CA ASN A 428 -6.30 0.45 30.05
C ASN A 428 -5.01 0.58 30.86
N VAL A 429 -3.86 0.15 30.33
CA VAL A 429 -2.59 0.20 31.06
C VAL A 429 -1.69 1.28 30.49
N LYS A 430 -1.22 2.16 31.38
CA LYS A 430 -0.21 3.18 31.06
C LYS A 430 1.13 2.50 30.77
N THR A 431 1.49 2.40 29.50
CA THR A 431 2.70 1.71 29.03
C THR A 431 3.63 2.62 28.23
N THR A 432 3.19 3.82 27.86
CA THR A 432 3.94 4.70 26.96
C THR A 432 4.17 6.06 27.61
N GLY A 433 5.39 6.58 27.56
CA GLY A 433 5.78 7.87 28.10
C GLY A 433 6.97 7.80 29.04
N PHE A 434 7.05 8.73 29.99
CA PHE A 434 8.18 8.81 30.93
C PHE A 434 7.70 8.50 32.35
N PRO A 435 8.27 7.50 33.02
CA PRO A 435 7.82 7.11 34.35
C PRO A 435 8.10 8.22 35.36
N ALA A 436 7.10 8.50 36.20
CA ALA A 436 7.16 9.49 37.26
C ALA A 436 6.62 8.86 38.55
N PRO A 437 7.40 7.98 39.24
CA PRO A 437 6.89 7.15 40.32
C PRO A 437 6.33 7.95 41.51
N LYS A 438 6.85 9.16 41.75
CA LYS A 438 6.38 10.05 42.83
C LYS A 438 5.14 10.88 42.45
N GLY A 439 4.77 10.91 41.17
CA GLY A 439 3.64 11.67 40.64
C GLY A 439 2.53 10.80 40.07
N GLY A 440 2.54 9.48 40.26
CA GLY A 440 1.52 8.57 39.74
C GLY A 440 1.57 8.39 38.22
N ASP A 441 2.77 8.48 37.63
CA ASP A 441 2.98 8.30 36.18
C ASP A 441 2.06 9.20 35.34
N VAL A 442 1.96 10.47 35.75
CA VAL A 442 1.20 11.52 35.03
C VAL A 442 1.69 11.78 33.61
N ALA A 443 2.93 11.41 33.30
CA ALA A 443 3.52 11.52 31.97
C ALA A 443 3.47 10.19 31.19
N MET A 444 2.68 9.21 31.66
CA MET A 444 2.44 7.96 30.95
C MET A 444 0.96 7.82 30.54
N ILE A 445 0.76 7.22 29.37
CA ILE A 445 -0.53 7.00 28.69
C ILE A 445 -0.65 5.55 28.19
N PRO A 446 -1.88 5.03 28.01
CA PRO A 446 -2.11 3.78 27.29
C PRO A 446 -1.82 3.93 25.78
N CYS A 447 -1.65 2.80 25.09
CA CYS A 447 -1.39 2.81 23.66
C CYS A 447 -2.51 3.49 22.85
N ASN A 448 -3.77 3.30 23.28
CA ASN A 448 -4.95 3.83 22.60
C ASN A 448 -5.03 5.37 22.57
N ASP A 449 -4.37 6.08 23.49
CA ASP A 449 -4.35 7.56 23.48
C ASP A 449 -3.63 8.10 22.24
N CYS A 450 -2.61 7.39 21.75
CA CYS A 450 -1.94 7.70 20.49
C CYS A 450 -2.59 6.92 19.34
N HIS A 451 -2.64 5.59 19.47
CA HIS A 451 -3.09 4.67 18.45
C HIS A 451 -4.59 4.37 18.59
N GLU A 452 -5.41 5.42 18.52
CA GLU A 452 -6.86 5.34 18.74
C GLU A 452 -7.52 4.28 17.85
N VAL A 453 -8.29 3.40 18.48
CA VAL A 453 -9.18 2.44 17.83
C VAL A 453 -10.62 2.81 18.17
N ASP A 454 -11.29 3.39 17.19
CA ASP A 454 -12.71 3.76 17.25
C ASP A 454 -13.37 3.42 15.91
N ALA A 455 -14.16 2.34 15.93
CA ALA A 455 -14.81 1.82 14.73
C ALA A 455 -15.94 2.73 14.22
N ASP A 456 -16.53 3.56 15.09
CA ASP A 456 -17.67 4.42 14.74
C ASP A 456 -17.23 5.58 13.83
N ILE A 457 -15.96 5.97 13.92
CA ILE A 457 -15.33 7.00 13.07
C ILE A 457 -14.21 6.43 12.17
N GLU A 458 -14.20 5.11 11.97
CA GLU A 458 -13.25 4.38 11.11
C GLU A 458 -11.75 4.62 11.42
N ARG A 459 -11.42 4.82 12.70
CA ARG A 459 -10.05 4.92 13.20
C ARG A 459 -9.57 3.58 13.74
N PHE A 460 -8.46 3.09 13.21
CA PHE A 460 -7.94 1.76 13.51
C PHE A 460 -6.43 1.80 13.80
N GLY A 461 -6.09 2.41 14.92
CA GLY A 461 -4.74 2.50 15.44
C GLY A 461 -4.06 3.85 15.22
N THR A 462 -4.82 4.95 15.06
CA THR A 462 -4.27 6.31 14.98
C THR A 462 -5.26 7.36 15.49
N SER A 463 -4.77 8.30 16.30
CA SER A 463 -5.47 9.51 16.71
C SER A 463 -5.42 10.63 15.68
N THR A 464 -4.69 10.43 14.57
CA THR A 464 -4.41 11.45 13.52
C THR A 464 -3.51 12.62 13.95
N LEU A 465 -3.12 12.65 15.23
CA LEU A 465 -2.32 13.71 15.84
C LEU A 465 -0.81 13.42 15.71
N MET A 466 -0.02 14.42 16.08
CA MET A 466 1.43 14.31 16.16
C MET A 466 1.87 13.73 17.50
N SER A 467 2.98 13.01 17.48
CA SER A 467 3.66 12.54 18.68
C SER A 467 5.12 12.94 18.67
N PHE A 468 5.66 12.95 19.89
CA PHE A 468 7.08 13.06 20.16
C PHE A 468 7.54 11.71 20.68
N GLU A 469 8.37 11.01 19.90
CA GLU A 469 8.79 9.62 20.17
C GLU A 469 10.11 9.55 20.97
N GLY A 470 10.44 10.60 21.73
CA GLY A 470 11.62 10.64 22.58
C GLY A 470 12.95 10.80 21.82
N THR A 471 14.06 10.46 22.49
CA THR A 471 15.44 10.68 21.97
C THR A 471 15.82 9.75 20.80
N GLU A 472 14.99 8.74 20.54
CA GLU A 472 15.28 7.64 19.61
C GLU A 472 14.57 7.79 18.27
N THR A 473 13.88 8.92 18.05
CA THR A 473 13.38 9.42 16.77
C THR A 473 13.78 10.89 16.64
N SER A 474 14.46 11.27 15.56
CA SER A 474 15.08 12.59 15.46
C SER A 474 14.13 13.72 15.07
N GLN A 475 12.89 13.40 14.72
CA GLN A 475 11.86 14.32 14.30
C GLN A 475 10.53 13.89 14.90
N ASP A 476 9.63 14.84 15.08
CA ASP A 476 8.25 14.56 15.47
C ASP A 476 7.56 13.80 14.34
N MET A 477 6.70 12.85 14.69
CA MET A 477 6.04 11.96 13.75
C MET A 477 4.53 12.06 13.89
N LYS A 478 3.81 11.78 12.81
CA LYS A 478 2.37 11.52 12.91
C LYS A 478 2.21 10.15 13.56
N VAL A 479 1.24 10.00 14.45
CA VAL A 479 0.91 8.67 14.96
C VAL A 479 0.42 7.79 13.82
N ALA A 480 1.21 6.77 13.47
CA ALA A 480 0.90 5.87 12.38
C ALA A 480 -0.25 4.92 12.76
N HIS A 481 -1.11 4.59 11.78
CA HIS A 481 -2.12 3.56 11.96
C HIS A 481 -1.49 2.18 12.14
N LEU A 482 -2.23 1.23 12.72
CA LEU A 482 -1.71 -0.12 13.01
C LEU A 482 -2.30 -1.23 12.12
N ARG A 483 -3.20 -0.89 11.18
CA ARG A 483 -3.96 -1.87 10.36
C ARG A 483 -3.12 -2.92 9.61
N ASN A 484 -1.91 -2.59 9.18
CA ASN A 484 -1.08 -3.49 8.36
C ASN A 484 0.24 -3.91 9.03
N VAL A 485 0.38 -3.72 10.35
CA VAL A 485 1.61 -4.12 11.06
C VAL A 485 1.91 -5.61 10.94
N TYR A 486 0.88 -6.44 10.75
CA TYR A 486 1.03 -7.88 10.52
C TYR A 486 1.83 -8.24 9.26
N THR A 487 1.93 -7.31 8.29
CA THR A 487 2.68 -7.51 7.05
C THR A 487 4.18 -7.24 7.21
N ARG A 488 4.62 -6.77 8.38
CA ARG A 488 6.00 -6.37 8.66
C ARG A 488 6.71 -7.46 9.45
N VAL A 489 7.17 -8.51 8.78
CA VAL A 489 7.89 -9.61 9.43
C VAL A 489 9.20 -9.89 8.67
N GLY A 490 10.33 -9.75 9.35
CA GLY A 490 11.66 -10.02 8.81
C GLY A 490 12.72 -9.12 9.43
N MET A 491 13.88 -8.98 8.77
CA MET A 491 15.04 -8.23 9.27
C MET A 491 15.57 -8.75 10.62
N PHE A 492 15.25 -9.99 11.02
CA PHE A 492 15.63 -10.53 12.32
C PHE A 492 17.14 -10.45 12.52
N GLY A 493 17.57 -10.06 13.72
CA GLY A 493 19.00 -9.87 13.99
C GLY A 493 19.33 -8.59 14.73
N GLN A 494 18.37 -7.68 14.90
CA GLN A 494 18.66 -6.36 15.45
C GLN A 494 18.82 -6.41 16.96
N ARG A 495 19.72 -5.59 17.48
CA ARG A 495 19.94 -5.40 18.91
C ARG A 495 19.73 -3.93 19.28
N PHE A 496 18.67 -3.66 20.05
CA PHE A 496 18.43 -2.35 20.69
C PHE A 496 18.79 -2.42 22.18
N ARG A 497 17.88 -1.99 23.07
CA ARG A 497 18.12 -1.91 24.51
C ARG A 497 18.10 -3.28 25.18
N TYR A 498 17.16 -4.15 24.79
CA TYR A 498 17.03 -5.49 25.34
C TYR A 498 17.58 -6.56 24.40
N ASP A 499 17.99 -7.66 25.01
CA ASP A 499 18.30 -8.86 24.27
C ASP A 499 17.02 -9.61 23.91
N THR A 500 16.76 -9.78 22.62
CA THR A 500 15.66 -10.59 22.12
C THR A 500 16.19 -11.93 21.59
N PRO A 501 15.33 -12.94 21.39
CA PRO A 501 15.73 -14.20 20.77
C PRO A 501 16.34 -14.05 19.37
N THR A 502 16.10 -12.93 18.68
CA THR A 502 16.65 -12.64 17.35
C THR A 502 17.99 -11.92 17.39
N ASN A 503 18.54 -11.57 18.56
CA ASN A 503 19.81 -10.82 18.69
C ASN A 503 21.07 -11.67 18.40
N ARG A 504 21.10 -12.33 17.24
CA ARG A 504 22.19 -13.16 16.74
C ARG A 504 22.15 -13.14 15.22
N PHE A 505 23.11 -13.78 14.58
CA PHE A 505 23.00 -14.02 13.15
C PHE A 505 21.81 -14.96 12.88
N MET A 506 20.84 -14.51 12.09
CA MET A 506 19.57 -15.18 11.85
C MET A 506 19.53 -15.98 10.54
N GLY A 507 20.60 -15.94 9.74
CA GLY A 507 20.65 -16.57 8.42
C GLY A 507 19.84 -15.80 7.39
N ASP A 508 19.36 -16.52 6.38
CA ASP A 508 18.56 -15.96 5.28
C ASP A 508 17.24 -15.38 5.81
N GLN A 509 16.88 -14.19 5.32
CA GLN A 509 15.65 -13.49 5.64
C GLN A 509 14.91 -13.07 4.38
N VAL A 510 13.58 -12.96 4.48
CA VAL A 510 12.69 -12.57 3.36
C VAL A 510 12.75 -11.07 3.08
N THR A 511 13.04 -10.25 4.09
CA THR A 511 13.11 -8.78 3.94
C THR A 511 14.18 -8.18 4.85
N GLY A 512 14.77 -7.09 4.39
CA GLY A 512 15.71 -6.25 5.15
C GLY A 512 15.03 -5.10 5.91
N TYR A 513 13.71 -5.06 5.95
CA TYR A 513 12.93 -3.99 6.58
C TYR A 513 11.86 -4.57 7.53
N GLY A 514 11.82 -4.06 8.77
CA GLY A 514 10.83 -4.41 9.77
C GLY A 514 9.89 -3.25 10.14
N PHE A 515 9.79 -2.97 11.44
CA PHE A 515 8.96 -1.94 12.07
C PHE A 515 9.68 -0.58 12.18
N SER A 516 8.97 0.43 12.69
CA SER A 516 9.35 1.85 12.67
C SER A 516 9.26 2.49 11.28
N HIS A 517 9.18 3.82 11.20
CA HIS A 517 8.99 4.53 9.93
C HIS A 517 10.07 4.20 8.88
N ASP A 518 11.30 3.91 9.34
CA ASP A 518 12.46 3.60 8.52
C ASP A 518 12.69 2.09 8.33
N GLY A 519 11.84 1.25 8.91
CA GLY A 519 11.97 -0.20 8.89
C GLY A 519 13.15 -0.75 9.69
N ALA A 520 13.76 0.01 10.60
CA ALA A 520 15.00 -0.40 11.26
C ALA A 520 14.84 -1.31 12.49
N ALA A 521 13.61 -1.60 12.93
CA ALA A 521 13.35 -2.48 14.07
C ALA A 521 12.85 -3.86 13.59
N ASP A 522 13.51 -4.94 13.96
CA ASP A 522 13.20 -6.27 13.40
C ASP A 522 11.88 -6.89 13.92
N THR A 523 11.54 -6.65 15.18
CA THR A 523 10.31 -7.15 15.80
C THR A 523 9.58 -6.06 16.57
N LEU A 524 8.28 -6.23 16.81
CA LEU A 524 7.54 -5.38 17.75
C LEU A 524 8.12 -5.45 19.16
N LYS A 525 8.64 -6.60 19.57
CA LYS A 525 9.33 -6.77 20.87
C LYS A 525 10.58 -5.89 20.97
N THR A 526 11.36 -5.86 19.90
CA THR A 526 12.53 -4.97 19.78
C THR A 526 12.09 -3.50 19.73
N PHE A 527 11.04 -3.16 18.98
CA PHE A 527 10.51 -1.79 18.93
C PHE A 527 9.98 -1.30 20.29
N LEU A 528 9.24 -2.14 21.01
CA LEU A 528 8.72 -1.85 22.35
C LEU A 528 9.80 -1.89 23.45
N SER A 529 11.08 -2.10 23.08
CA SER A 529 12.22 -1.95 24.00
C SER A 529 12.76 -0.52 24.08
N LEU A 530 12.27 0.40 23.22
CA LEU A 530 12.67 1.80 23.23
C LEU A 530 12.29 2.47 24.55
N ASN A 531 13.01 3.52 24.93
CA ASN A 531 12.96 4.11 26.29
C ASN A 531 11.62 4.73 26.67
N VAL A 532 10.74 4.95 25.70
CA VAL A 532 9.39 5.48 25.91
C VAL A 532 8.35 4.39 26.19
N PHE A 533 8.70 3.11 26.04
CA PHE A 533 7.79 1.99 26.24
C PHE A 533 8.12 1.20 27.52
N HIS A 534 7.07 0.83 28.24
CA HIS A 534 7.08 0.25 29.59
C HIS A 534 5.98 -0.80 29.74
N VAL A 535 5.77 -1.62 28.71
CA VAL A 535 4.81 -2.74 28.77
C VAL A 535 5.31 -3.77 29.79
N PRO A 536 4.48 -4.24 30.74
CA PRO A 536 4.89 -5.29 31.67
C PRO A 536 5.32 -6.56 30.93
N ASP A 537 6.43 -7.17 31.36
CA ASP A 537 7.04 -8.32 30.68
C ASP A 537 6.05 -9.49 30.51
N GLU A 538 5.22 -9.75 31.53
CA GLU A 538 4.21 -10.80 31.53
C GLU A 538 3.01 -10.54 30.60
N ARG A 539 2.90 -9.34 30.03
CA ARG A 539 1.84 -8.92 29.10
C ARG A 539 2.34 -8.57 27.70
N LEU A 540 3.67 -8.56 27.50
CA LEU A 540 4.28 -8.02 26.29
C LEU A 540 3.86 -8.82 25.05
N ASP A 541 3.98 -10.14 25.10
CA ASP A 541 3.68 -11.00 23.95
C ASP A 541 2.17 -10.95 23.62
N GLN A 542 1.28 -10.93 24.63
CA GLN A 542 -0.17 -10.75 24.45
C GLN A 542 -0.50 -9.40 23.81
N THR A 543 0.20 -8.33 24.21
CA THR A 543 0.03 -6.99 23.63
C THR A 543 0.43 -6.97 22.16
N ILE A 544 1.53 -7.66 21.82
CA ILE A 544 1.97 -7.86 20.43
C ILE A 544 0.90 -8.63 19.64
N ASP A 545 0.36 -9.71 20.19
CA ASP A 545 -0.68 -10.52 19.52
C ASP A 545 -1.93 -9.68 19.19
N PHE A 546 -2.36 -8.80 20.11
CA PHE A 546 -3.46 -7.88 19.84
C PHE A 546 -3.12 -6.84 18.75
N VAL A 547 -1.92 -6.26 18.79
CA VAL A 547 -1.47 -5.29 17.79
C VAL A 547 -1.40 -5.91 16.40
N MET A 548 -0.96 -7.17 16.27
CA MET A 548 -0.96 -7.90 15.00
C MET A 548 -2.38 -8.20 14.51
N ALA A 549 -3.34 -8.37 15.43
CA ALA A 549 -4.76 -8.59 15.15
C ALA A 549 -5.59 -7.30 15.02
N MET A 550 -4.96 -6.15 14.77
CA MET A 550 -5.65 -4.86 14.65
C MET A 550 -6.79 -4.94 13.63
N PRO A 551 -8.01 -4.43 13.95
CA PRO A 551 -9.09 -4.29 12.97
C PRO A 551 -8.64 -3.39 11.80
N THR A 552 -9.16 -3.64 10.60
CA THR A 552 -8.74 -2.92 9.39
C THR A 552 -9.84 -2.08 8.72
N GLY A 553 -11.07 -2.14 9.24
CA GLY A 553 -12.25 -1.47 8.70
C GLY A 553 -13.25 -2.41 8.03
N LEU A 554 -12.78 -3.57 7.56
CA LEU A 554 -13.64 -4.69 7.13
C LEU A 554 -13.56 -5.83 8.14
N ALA A 555 -14.71 -6.42 8.44
CA ALA A 555 -14.81 -7.58 9.31
C ALA A 555 -14.09 -8.79 8.70
N PRO A 556 -13.48 -9.69 9.50
CA PRO A 556 -12.86 -10.93 9.04
C PRO A 556 -13.76 -11.80 8.14
N MET A 557 -15.08 -11.69 8.33
CA MET A 557 -16.07 -12.42 7.55
C MET A 557 -16.23 -11.90 6.11
N VAL A 558 -15.85 -10.66 5.81
CA VAL A 558 -15.97 -10.10 4.45
C VAL A 558 -15.05 -10.86 3.48
N GLY A 559 -15.59 -11.24 2.33
CA GLY A 559 -14.90 -12.05 1.32
C GLY A 559 -14.98 -13.56 1.56
N GLN A 560 -15.55 -14.01 2.68
CA GLN A 560 -15.84 -15.43 2.87
C GLN A 560 -16.94 -15.88 1.91
N GLN A 561 -16.71 -17.03 1.26
CA GLN A 561 -17.65 -17.66 0.34
C GLN A 561 -17.84 -19.13 0.69
N LEU A 562 -19.06 -19.63 0.53
CA LEU A 562 -19.43 -21.02 0.74
C LEU A 562 -20.44 -21.46 -0.30
N THR A 563 -20.18 -22.56 -1.01
CA THR A 563 -21.15 -23.12 -1.95
C THR A 563 -21.87 -24.30 -1.32
N LEU A 564 -23.19 -24.24 -1.26
CA LEU A 564 -24.06 -25.35 -0.87
C LEU A 564 -24.66 -26.02 -2.10
N ASP A 565 -24.61 -27.35 -2.10
CA ASP A 565 -25.30 -28.23 -3.05
C ASP A 565 -25.79 -29.49 -2.31
N SER A 566 -26.20 -30.53 -3.04
CA SER A 566 -26.67 -31.80 -2.46
C SER A 566 -25.64 -32.55 -1.61
N ALA A 567 -24.35 -32.20 -1.69
CA ALA A 567 -23.25 -32.79 -0.93
C ALA A 567 -22.83 -31.95 0.29
N ALA A 568 -23.53 -30.85 0.58
CA ALA A 568 -23.24 -29.98 1.72
C ALA A 568 -23.16 -30.76 3.04
N THR A 569 -22.10 -30.51 3.80
CA THR A 569 -21.79 -31.15 5.07
C THR A 569 -22.32 -30.34 6.26
N VAL A 570 -22.26 -30.92 7.47
CA VAL A 570 -22.59 -30.18 8.70
C VAL A 570 -21.66 -28.98 8.92
N LEU A 571 -20.38 -29.07 8.51
CA LEU A 571 -19.43 -27.97 8.63
C LEU A 571 -19.80 -26.80 7.71
N ASP A 572 -20.31 -27.10 6.52
CA ASP A 572 -20.81 -26.07 5.60
C ASP A 572 -22.03 -25.35 6.21
N GLN A 573 -22.95 -26.11 6.80
CA GLN A 573 -24.11 -25.53 7.48
C GLN A 573 -23.70 -24.61 8.64
N GLN A 574 -22.73 -25.04 9.47
CA GLN A 574 -22.18 -24.24 10.57
C GLN A 574 -21.44 -22.99 10.09
N ARG A 575 -20.73 -23.08 8.96
CA ARG A 575 -20.08 -21.92 8.35
C ARG A 575 -21.12 -20.89 7.90
N LEU A 576 -22.21 -21.33 7.27
CA LEU A 576 -23.29 -20.42 6.86
C LEU A 576 -24.04 -19.83 8.06
N ASP A 577 -24.23 -20.58 9.14
CA ASP A 577 -24.77 -20.05 10.40
C ASP A 577 -23.90 -18.89 10.90
N LEU A 578 -22.58 -19.08 10.93
CA LEU A 578 -21.66 -18.03 11.32
C LEU A 578 -21.72 -16.81 10.39
N MET A 579 -21.77 -17.00 9.07
CA MET A 579 -21.91 -15.89 8.10
C MET A 579 -23.19 -15.08 8.36
N ARG A 580 -24.30 -15.78 8.63
CA ARG A 580 -25.60 -15.16 8.93
C ARG A 580 -25.55 -14.40 10.26
N ASP A 581 -24.94 -14.98 11.28
CA ASP A 581 -24.81 -14.33 12.59
C ASP A 581 -23.99 -13.04 12.50
N GLN A 582 -22.90 -13.03 11.72
CA GLN A 582 -22.11 -11.82 11.47
C GLN A 582 -22.91 -10.75 10.71
N ALA A 583 -23.69 -11.15 9.70
CA ALA A 583 -24.53 -10.22 8.92
C ALA A 583 -25.64 -9.54 9.74
N LEU A 584 -26.11 -10.18 10.81
CA LEU A 584 -27.20 -9.68 11.68
C LEU A 584 -26.71 -9.20 13.06
N GLN A 585 -25.40 -9.19 13.30
CA GLN A 585 -24.84 -8.88 14.62
C GLN A 585 -25.21 -7.47 15.09
N HIS A 586 -25.35 -6.50 14.17
CA HIS A 586 -25.71 -5.11 14.48
C HIS A 586 -27.11 -4.93 15.06
N LEU A 587 -27.98 -5.94 14.93
CA LEU A 587 -29.32 -5.94 15.51
C LEU A 587 -29.32 -6.37 16.99
N GLN A 588 -28.21 -6.90 17.50
CA GLN A 588 -28.08 -7.29 18.89
C GLN A 588 -27.83 -6.06 19.77
N ARG A 589 -28.26 -6.11 21.03
CA ARG A 589 -28.14 -5.00 21.98
C ARG A 589 -26.70 -4.48 22.16
N ASP A 590 -25.75 -5.40 22.12
CA ASP A 590 -24.31 -5.12 22.26
C ASP A 590 -23.58 -5.25 20.90
N GLY A 591 -24.34 -5.19 19.80
CA GLY A 591 -23.83 -5.23 18.44
C GLY A 591 -23.21 -3.91 17.99
N PHE A 592 -22.51 -3.96 16.86
CA PHE A 592 -21.96 -2.77 16.21
C PHE A 592 -23.08 -1.94 15.57
N TYR A 593 -22.85 -0.65 15.32
CA TYR A 593 -23.85 0.21 14.65
C TYR A 593 -24.02 -0.07 13.15
N LYS A 594 -23.20 -0.96 12.57
CA LYS A 594 -23.26 -1.37 11.17
C LYS A 594 -23.07 -2.90 11.03
N PRO A 595 -23.65 -3.53 10.00
CA PRO A 595 -23.44 -4.96 9.76
C PRO A 595 -21.95 -5.27 9.55
N GLN A 596 -21.49 -6.45 10.01
CA GLN A 596 -20.11 -6.90 9.78
C GLN A 596 -19.87 -7.28 8.32
N CYS A 597 -20.89 -7.84 7.67
CA CYS A 597 -20.95 -8.13 6.24
C CYS A 597 -22.41 -8.00 5.78
N GLU A 598 -22.64 -7.89 4.48
CA GLU A 598 -23.95 -8.20 3.92
C GLU A 598 -23.92 -9.61 3.33
N LEU A 599 -24.83 -10.49 3.77
CA LEU A 599 -24.87 -11.87 3.31
C LEU A 599 -25.76 -11.99 2.08
N ILE A 600 -25.16 -12.41 0.97
CA ILE A 600 -25.86 -12.70 -0.28
C ILE A 600 -25.77 -14.18 -0.63
N ALA A 601 -26.68 -14.66 -1.47
CA ALA A 601 -26.62 -15.98 -2.08
C ALA A 601 -26.85 -15.86 -3.58
N GLN A 602 -26.00 -16.47 -4.39
CA GLN A 602 -26.14 -16.48 -5.84
C GLN A 602 -25.85 -17.87 -6.39
N GLY A 603 -26.54 -18.26 -7.45
CA GLY A 603 -26.23 -19.53 -8.10
C GLY A 603 -27.25 -19.93 -9.12
N VAL A 604 -27.35 -21.24 -9.37
CA VAL A 604 -28.22 -21.80 -10.40
C VAL A 604 -29.27 -22.68 -9.73
N ILE A 605 -30.53 -22.33 -9.92
CA ILE A 605 -31.70 -23.08 -9.46
C ILE A 605 -32.49 -23.56 -10.68
N ALA A 606 -32.68 -24.87 -10.82
CA ALA A 606 -33.40 -25.48 -11.93
C ALA A 606 -32.91 -25.02 -13.33
N GLY A 607 -31.61 -24.70 -13.45
CA GLY A 607 -30.98 -24.23 -14.69
C GLY A 607 -31.02 -22.71 -14.92
N GLU A 608 -31.66 -21.94 -14.03
CA GLU A 608 -31.71 -20.47 -14.10
C GLU A 608 -30.79 -19.83 -13.06
N GLN A 609 -30.12 -18.73 -13.41
CA GLN A 609 -29.41 -17.92 -12.42
C GLN A 609 -30.41 -17.22 -11.49
N SER A 610 -30.06 -17.11 -10.22
CA SER A 610 -30.86 -16.39 -9.22
C SER A 610 -29.98 -15.86 -8.09
N GLY A 611 -30.35 -14.71 -7.58
CA GLY A 611 -29.72 -14.01 -6.45
C GLY A 611 -30.68 -13.78 -5.28
N TRP A 612 -30.12 -13.71 -4.08
CA TRP A 612 -30.81 -13.33 -2.85
C TRP A 612 -29.91 -12.48 -1.95
N TRP A 613 -30.52 -11.58 -1.18
CA TRP A 613 -29.85 -10.79 -0.16
C TRP A 613 -30.58 -10.92 1.18
N LEU A 614 -29.83 -11.24 2.25
CA LEU A 614 -30.34 -11.28 3.62
C LEU A 614 -30.64 -9.87 4.14
N GLN A 615 -31.86 -9.67 4.62
CA GLN A 615 -32.30 -8.42 5.26
C GLN A 615 -32.40 -8.55 6.78
N GLU A 616 -32.64 -7.42 7.46
CA GLU A 616 -32.68 -7.33 8.93
C GLU A 616 -33.80 -8.15 9.59
N ASP A 617 -34.86 -8.47 8.84
CA ASP A 617 -35.93 -9.38 9.29
C ASP A 617 -35.49 -10.86 9.33
N GLY A 618 -34.26 -11.15 8.89
CA GLY A 618 -33.67 -12.48 8.85
C GLY A 618 -34.10 -13.31 7.63
N LEU A 619 -34.75 -12.69 6.64
CA LEU A 619 -35.20 -13.33 5.39
C LEU A 619 -34.30 -12.93 4.20
N PHE A 620 -34.25 -13.83 3.22
CA PHE A 620 -33.54 -13.66 1.96
C PHE A 620 -34.49 -13.18 0.87
N TYR A 621 -34.30 -11.94 0.43
CA TYR A 621 -35.10 -11.32 -0.62
C TYR A 621 -34.50 -11.67 -1.99
N PRO A 622 -35.30 -12.16 -2.95
CA PRO A 622 -34.79 -12.58 -4.24
C PRO A 622 -34.60 -11.40 -5.21
N ASP A 623 -33.78 -11.62 -6.24
CA ASP A 623 -33.58 -10.77 -7.42
C ASP A 623 -34.80 -10.69 -8.38
N ARG A 624 -36.01 -10.86 -7.85
CA ARG A 624 -37.27 -10.83 -8.61
C ARG A 624 -38.44 -10.42 -7.74
N VAL A 625 -39.52 -9.94 -8.36
CA VAL A 625 -40.81 -9.81 -7.66
C VAL A 625 -41.26 -11.19 -7.15
N GLY A 626 -41.26 -11.36 -5.83
CA GLY A 626 -41.57 -12.63 -5.19
C GLY A 626 -41.46 -12.57 -3.66
N ALA A 627 -41.83 -13.65 -2.99
CA ALA A 627 -41.71 -13.76 -1.55
C ALA A 627 -40.24 -13.98 -1.13
N ALA A 628 -39.84 -13.34 -0.04
CA ALA A 628 -38.59 -13.64 0.62
C ALA A 628 -38.60 -15.08 1.18
N LEU A 629 -37.42 -15.70 1.24
CA LEU A 629 -37.24 -17.06 1.75
C LEU A 629 -36.59 -17.02 3.13
N SER A 630 -36.96 -17.96 4.00
CA SER A 630 -36.18 -18.18 5.23
C SER A 630 -34.85 -18.85 4.89
N ASP A 631 -33.86 -18.70 5.78
CA ASP A 631 -32.58 -19.41 5.71
C ASP A 631 -32.78 -20.93 5.48
N THR A 632 -33.67 -21.56 6.25
CA THR A 632 -33.98 -22.99 6.10
C THR A 632 -34.54 -23.34 4.72
N ALA A 633 -35.43 -22.49 4.17
CA ALA A 633 -35.99 -22.72 2.84
C ALA A 633 -34.93 -22.56 1.74
N LEU A 634 -34.03 -21.59 1.87
CA LEU A 634 -32.97 -21.35 0.90
C LEU A 634 -31.91 -22.47 0.92
N ARG A 635 -31.55 -22.99 2.10
CA ARG A 635 -30.67 -24.17 2.24
C ARG A 635 -31.31 -25.43 1.64
N ALA A 636 -32.60 -25.66 1.89
CA ALA A 636 -33.33 -26.76 1.28
C ALA A 636 -33.36 -26.66 -0.25
N LEU A 637 -33.49 -25.43 -0.78
CA LEU A 637 -33.42 -25.15 -2.21
C LEU A 637 -32.02 -25.46 -2.78
N ALA A 638 -30.95 -25.04 -2.10
CA ALA A 638 -29.57 -25.32 -2.49
C ALA A 638 -29.27 -26.84 -2.52
N GLY A 639 -29.77 -27.59 -1.54
CA GLY A 639 -29.54 -29.03 -1.41
C GLY A 639 -30.30 -29.91 -2.41
N ALA A 640 -31.23 -29.35 -3.19
CA ALA A 640 -31.96 -30.12 -4.19
C ALA A 640 -31.04 -30.52 -5.36
N PRO A 641 -31.21 -31.74 -5.94
CA PRO A 641 -30.35 -32.21 -7.03
C PRO A 641 -30.30 -31.23 -8.22
N GLY A 642 -29.09 -30.89 -8.65
CA GLY A 642 -28.85 -29.97 -9.78
C GLY A 642 -28.79 -28.49 -9.40
N ASN A 643 -29.18 -28.13 -8.18
CA ASN A 643 -29.04 -26.77 -7.67
C ASN A 643 -27.65 -26.58 -7.04
N ARG A 644 -27.19 -25.32 -7.05
CA ARG A 644 -26.02 -24.87 -6.30
C ARG A 644 -26.18 -23.40 -5.95
N LEU A 645 -25.93 -23.04 -4.70
CA LEU A 645 -25.93 -21.64 -4.25
C LEU A 645 -24.63 -21.33 -3.53
N THR A 646 -23.94 -20.29 -3.99
CA THR A 646 -22.79 -19.71 -3.34
C THR A 646 -23.23 -18.55 -2.46
N PHE A 647 -23.08 -18.71 -1.16
CA PHE A 647 -23.25 -17.66 -0.17
C PHE A 647 -21.96 -16.85 -0.06
N SER A 648 -22.07 -15.53 -0.03
CA SER A 648 -20.93 -14.62 0.09
C SER A 648 -21.22 -13.55 1.14
N CYS A 649 -20.29 -13.31 2.05
CA CYS A 649 -20.30 -12.11 2.88
C CYS A 649 -19.58 -10.99 2.12
N VAL A 650 -20.35 -10.03 1.61
CA VAL A 650 -19.81 -8.89 0.86
C VAL A 650 -19.63 -7.67 1.78
N PRO A 651 -18.83 -6.67 1.38
CA PRO A 651 -18.70 -5.44 2.15
C PRO A 651 -20.08 -4.81 2.44
N PRO A 652 -20.31 -4.25 3.63
CA PRO A 652 -21.52 -3.49 3.93
C PRO A 652 -21.84 -2.43 2.86
N GLY A 653 -23.11 -2.29 2.49
CA GLY A 653 -23.59 -1.42 1.42
C GLY A 653 -23.47 -1.98 0.00
N SER A 654 -22.91 -3.19 -0.19
CA SER A 654 -22.72 -3.79 -1.52
C SER A 654 -23.74 -4.87 -1.90
N GLY A 655 -24.57 -5.32 -0.96
CA GLY A 655 -25.45 -6.47 -1.06
C GLY A 655 -26.54 -6.31 -2.12
N ASN A 656 -27.19 -5.13 -2.18
CA ASN A 656 -28.16 -4.84 -3.25
C ASN A 656 -27.51 -4.98 -4.63
N ARG A 657 -26.42 -4.25 -4.84
CA ARG A 657 -25.67 -4.26 -6.09
C ARG A 657 -25.15 -5.65 -6.44
N MET A 658 -24.66 -6.39 -5.46
CA MET A 658 -24.03 -7.68 -5.74
C MET A 658 -25.03 -8.81 -5.93
N ALA A 659 -26.27 -8.69 -5.44
CA ALA A 659 -27.22 -9.80 -5.41
C ALA A 659 -28.55 -9.58 -6.12
N LEU A 660 -29.04 -8.34 -6.18
CA LEU A 660 -30.41 -8.03 -6.60
C LEU A 660 -30.49 -7.18 -7.87
N ASP A 661 -29.60 -6.21 -7.98
CA ASP A 661 -29.63 -5.15 -8.99
C ASP A 661 -28.19 -4.78 -9.35
N ARG A 662 -27.59 -5.54 -10.25
CA ARG A 662 -26.16 -5.48 -10.58
C ARG A 662 -25.74 -4.12 -11.11
N ASP A 663 -26.64 -3.44 -11.81
CA ASP A 663 -26.38 -2.18 -12.50
C ASP A 663 -27.03 -0.96 -11.89
N GLU A 664 -27.68 -1.15 -10.75
CA GLU A 664 -28.25 -0.12 -9.88
C GLU A 664 -29.27 0.74 -10.62
N ASP A 665 -29.91 0.23 -11.68
CA ASP A 665 -30.93 0.96 -12.43
C ASP A 665 -32.34 0.86 -11.81
N ALA A 666 -32.41 0.23 -10.62
CA ALA A 666 -33.60 -0.11 -9.86
C ALA A 666 -34.49 -1.19 -10.50
N VAL A 667 -34.00 -1.92 -11.50
CA VAL A 667 -34.62 -3.13 -12.05
C VAL A 667 -33.86 -4.35 -11.53
N LEU A 668 -34.61 -5.28 -10.92
CA LEU A 668 -33.99 -6.50 -10.39
C LEU A 668 -33.44 -7.39 -11.51
N ASP A 669 -32.29 -8.02 -11.27
CA ASP A 669 -31.49 -8.78 -12.26
C ASP A 669 -32.32 -9.79 -13.08
N ARG A 670 -33.33 -10.44 -12.49
CA ARG A 670 -34.15 -11.44 -13.20
C ARG A 670 -35.14 -10.81 -14.21
N HIS A 671 -35.42 -9.53 -14.07
CA HIS A 671 -36.30 -8.76 -14.97
C HIS A 671 -35.52 -7.78 -15.84
N ASP A 672 -34.23 -7.61 -15.58
CA ASP A 672 -33.37 -6.73 -16.33
C ASP A 672 -32.86 -7.40 -17.63
N GLY A 673 -33.20 -6.77 -18.76
CA GLY A 673 -32.68 -7.14 -20.09
C GLY A 673 -31.60 -6.17 -20.59
N LEU A 674 -31.33 -5.09 -19.86
CA LEU A 674 -30.42 -4.01 -20.16
C LEU A 674 -29.26 -4.01 -19.17
N LEU A 675 -28.28 -4.87 -19.43
CA LEU A 675 -27.14 -5.15 -18.54
C LEU A 675 -26.11 -4.00 -18.38
N LEU A 676 -26.49 -2.75 -18.65
CA LEU A 676 -25.61 -1.56 -18.73
C LEU A 676 -26.25 -0.29 -18.13
N GLY A 677 -27.26 -0.42 -17.28
CA GLY A 677 -27.79 0.69 -16.48
C GLY A 677 -26.77 1.23 -15.47
N ARG A 678 -27.00 2.44 -14.98
CA ARG A 678 -26.30 3.04 -13.82
C ARG A 678 -27.25 3.98 -13.09
N ALA A 679 -27.43 3.81 -11.78
CA ALA A 679 -27.98 4.88 -10.96
C ALA A 679 -27.06 6.11 -10.99
N PRO A 680 -27.60 7.32 -11.05
CA PRO A 680 -26.85 8.53 -10.71
C PRO A 680 -26.31 8.41 -9.27
N THR A 681 -25.00 8.54 -9.09
CA THR A 681 -24.40 8.53 -7.75
C THR A 681 -24.86 9.74 -6.93
N ALA A 682 -25.15 9.50 -5.64
CA ALA A 682 -25.47 10.56 -4.68
C ALA A 682 -24.22 11.30 -4.17
N VAL A 683 -23.02 10.82 -4.51
CA VAL A 683 -21.75 11.45 -4.14
C VAL A 683 -21.59 12.73 -4.97
N GLN A 684 -21.73 13.88 -4.33
CA GLN A 684 -21.59 15.18 -4.98
C GLN A 684 -20.13 15.62 -5.03
N ALA A 685 -19.74 16.26 -6.14
CA ALA A 685 -18.45 16.94 -6.23
C ALA A 685 -18.36 18.08 -5.22
N ALA A 686 -17.12 18.38 -4.78
CA ALA A 686 -16.86 19.44 -3.81
C ALA A 686 -17.40 20.81 -4.28
N ASN A 687 -17.96 21.61 -3.36
CA ASN A 687 -18.57 22.90 -3.66
C ASN A 687 -17.48 23.95 -3.98
N PRO A 688 -17.31 24.42 -5.23
CA PRO A 688 -16.22 25.31 -5.62
C PRO A 688 -16.25 26.71 -4.99
N ALA A 689 -17.32 27.04 -4.25
CA ALA A 689 -17.53 28.34 -3.61
C ALA A 689 -17.49 28.28 -2.08
N ALA A 690 -17.06 27.18 -1.46
CA ALA A 690 -16.97 27.15 0.00
C ALA A 690 -15.82 28.03 0.51
N GLU A 691 -15.98 28.58 1.71
CA GLU A 691 -14.95 29.39 2.34
C GLU A 691 -13.68 28.57 2.62
N LEU A 692 -12.52 29.22 2.52
CA LEU A 692 -11.23 28.62 2.82
C LEU A 692 -11.13 28.36 4.33
N GLU A 693 -10.93 27.10 4.70
CA GLU A 693 -10.64 26.68 6.07
C GLU A 693 -9.12 26.53 6.23
N GLN A 694 -8.54 27.23 7.20
CA GLN A 694 -7.10 27.21 7.47
C GLN A 694 -6.82 26.73 8.89
N ASP A 695 -5.95 25.74 9.04
CA ASP A 695 -5.38 25.40 10.33
C ASP A 695 -4.41 26.51 10.75
N VAL A 696 -4.76 27.24 11.80
CA VAL A 696 -3.93 28.33 12.31
C VAL A 696 -2.88 27.76 13.26
N VAL A 697 -1.61 28.06 12.99
CA VAL A 697 -0.55 27.86 13.98
C VAL A 697 -0.85 28.76 15.18
N VAL A 698 -1.24 28.15 16.30
CA VAL A 698 -1.32 28.88 17.56
C VAL A 698 0.11 29.13 18.02
N GLU A 699 0.57 30.38 17.95
CA GLU A 699 1.83 30.75 18.61
C GLU A 699 1.73 30.40 20.09
N PRO A 700 2.81 29.90 20.72
CA PRO A 700 2.77 29.56 22.13
C PRO A 700 2.49 30.81 22.96
N GLU A 701 1.23 31.02 23.35
CA GLU A 701 0.92 31.74 24.58
C GLU A 701 1.47 30.92 25.76
N GLU A 702 1.86 31.57 26.86
CA GLU A 702 2.65 30.98 27.96
C GLU A 702 2.32 29.49 28.24
N GLY A 703 3.29 28.61 27.97
CA GLY A 703 3.24 27.19 28.35
C GLY A 703 2.56 26.28 27.33
N GLY A 704 3.35 25.51 26.59
CA GLY A 704 2.79 24.45 25.76
C GLY A 704 3.78 23.80 24.80
N TYR A 705 4.76 24.55 24.30
CA TYR A 705 5.81 24.08 23.38
C TYR A 705 7.19 24.49 23.90
N SER A 706 7.51 24.08 25.13
CA SER A 706 8.66 24.54 25.90
C SER A 706 10.01 24.29 25.21
N ARG A 707 10.15 23.19 24.45
CA ARG A 707 11.36 22.92 23.65
C ARG A 707 11.58 23.98 22.59
N GLU A 708 10.58 24.23 21.74
CA GLU A 708 10.62 25.26 20.70
C GLU A 708 10.89 26.64 21.32
N GLU A 709 10.14 27.01 22.37
CA GLU A 709 10.27 28.29 23.05
C GLU A 709 11.69 28.49 23.63
N SER A 710 12.24 27.45 24.27
CA SER A 710 13.62 27.44 24.78
C SER A 710 14.66 27.62 23.68
N GLN A 711 14.47 27.00 22.51
CA GLN A 711 15.38 27.18 21.37
C GLN A 711 15.27 28.60 20.78
N LYS A 712 14.06 29.14 20.63
CA LYS A 712 13.82 30.52 20.20
C LYS A 712 14.51 31.51 21.14
N ARG A 713 14.33 31.38 22.47
CA ARG A 713 14.96 32.22 23.50
C ARG A 713 16.50 32.14 23.47
N ARG A 714 17.07 30.99 23.11
CA ARG A 714 18.53 30.78 22.99
C ARG A 714 19.11 31.19 21.63
N GLY A 715 18.26 31.56 20.65
CA GLY A 715 18.70 31.92 19.31
C GLY A 715 19.25 30.75 18.48
N VAL A 716 18.79 29.52 18.76
CA VAL A 716 19.26 28.29 18.08
C VAL A 716 18.14 27.55 17.34
N PHE A 717 16.96 28.14 17.24
CA PHE A 717 15.81 27.54 16.57
C PHE A 717 15.94 27.67 15.02
N PRO A 718 15.66 26.60 14.23
CA PRO A 718 15.44 25.21 14.64
C PRO A 718 16.73 24.47 15.05
N SER A 719 16.70 23.66 16.10
CA SER A 719 17.79 22.70 16.41
C SER A 719 17.26 21.29 16.66
N PHE A 720 17.71 20.36 15.82
CA PHE A 720 17.49 18.91 15.99
C PHE A 720 18.55 18.24 16.87
N LYS A 721 19.62 18.98 17.24
CA LYS A 721 20.69 18.49 18.12
C LYS A 721 20.37 18.78 19.59
N ASP A 722 19.73 19.91 19.86
CA ASP A 722 19.41 20.35 21.21
C ASP A 722 18.11 19.71 21.68
N PHE A 723 18.24 18.43 22.01
CA PHE A 723 17.20 17.63 22.63
C PHE A 723 17.26 17.82 24.14
N TRP A 724 16.17 18.26 24.74
CA TRP A 724 16.06 18.40 26.19
C TRP A 724 14.86 17.56 26.64
N ALA A 725 15.13 16.48 27.36
CA ALA A 725 14.05 15.66 27.91
C ALA A 725 13.53 16.20 29.25
N PHE A 726 14.36 16.92 30.03
CA PHE A 726 14.05 17.39 31.39
C PHE A 726 14.94 18.50 31.88
#